data_AF-A0A917N8R2-F1
#
_entry.id   AF-A0A917N8R2-F1
#
_cell.length_a   1.000
_cell.length_b   1.000
_cell.length_c   1.000
_cell.angle_alpha   90.00
_cell.angle_beta   90.00
_cell.angle_gamma   90.00
#
_symmetry.space_group_name_H-M   'P 1'
#
loop_
_entity.id
_entity.type
_entity.pdbx_description
1 polymer ?
#
loop_
_entity_poly.entity_id
_entity_poly.type
_entity_poly.pdbx_seq_one_letter_code
_entity_poly.pdbx_strand_id
1 'polypeptide(L)'
;MSLYEKNYEWVFSFNPSSIIYIVPLSQDNGNLVTSLSGFNCSNELYPLLQLVSELPNDINDLLESTSNNINYRLYRGDTCIFVCELNPEEQMNKFEGFPFLCFLSTSNTYEAVSAFIKNIKPKPIHITTKPNSHAININKIKKNKFRNELYRIATYLNNNKDTNKDPKISIPKQQVKDISFLKNIVHYYHNITNPNRTALISQGIYSKRKFYILPNMKEKYQKYIASSANFIIDIKKENDTKYSKNHFILAVPSLNSSLYRDKEFLKMIQDYYGVEVKKFYERTIKRSEYVTELKTEDEGILNDFAIFKLSSIISNDLFLFTSLLSILSTENFSPTYRLPNSLNLSHSKYDCLVSLTKQQQLNKVKVNRVYSELVEGWKNKLDNSMINSINNSGNNGIIVSDYPLEWLTLSGVIPLNISHNICRINSSPGDLLIHQICNLHNLIIPPSSLQNVLVIRSFEADDPIKYFLEQAIHSRKNNGMLRFLNINIVDVKSENEFIEALRNFTGKIVIIDCHGNHGGHKKEAWLNVGDDKVNVWNLKADFRIPPIFLLSACSTHPIDGSNTSVANGLISTGAHSVLATLLPISADHSAIFISKFLHWIDFYLAIDKEKHSTFTLWRDIVSDIMRSMYVQDILNYFEIKNLINENQSQDILIKAQINIMYDKNPNWFEIVFRTLAEASGKKYEELVTLFIRECRFSDTMHYSHLGRPDKLIVMN
;
A
#
# COMPACT_ATOMS: atom_id res chain seq x y z
N MET A 1 -7.62 6.94 -19.34
CA MET A 1 -6.56 6.11 -19.94
C MET A 1 -6.46 4.84 -19.09
N SER A 2 -6.65 3.67 -19.68
CA SER A 2 -6.64 2.39 -18.96
C SER A 2 -5.23 2.12 -18.41
N LEU A 3 -5.09 1.86 -17.10
CA LEU A 3 -3.80 1.45 -16.51
C LEU A 3 -3.34 0.08 -17.02
N TYR A 4 -4.21 -0.64 -17.72
CA TYR A 4 -3.99 -2.01 -18.18
C TYR A 4 -3.33 -2.10 -19.57
N GLU A 5 -3.04 -0.96 -20.22
CA GLU A 5 -2.30 -0.87 -21.49
C GLU A 5 -0.76 -0.90 -21.33
N LYS A 6 -0.21 -0.99 -20.12
CA LYS A 6 1.24 -0.85 -19.86
C LYS A 6 1.99 -2.20 -19.81
N ASN A 7 3.09 -2.31 -20.54
CA ASN A 7 3.93 -3.51 -20.63
C ASN A 7 4.95 -3.56 -19.47
N TYR A 8 4.76 -4.48 -18.52
CA TYR A 8 5.74 -4.69 -17.43
C TYR A 8 6.67 -5.87 -17.74
N GLU A 9 7.98 -5.61 -17.86
CA GLU A 9 9.03 -6.64 -17.91
C GLU A 9 9.66 -6.85 -16.53
N TRP A 10 9.04 -7.70 -15.71
CA TRP A 10 9.70 -8.27 -14.53
C TRP A 10 9.79 -9.78 -14.70
N VAL A 11 10.99 -10.33 -14.50
CA VAL A 11 11.19 -11.76 -14.28
C VAL A 11 10.57 -12.07 -12.93
N PHE A 12 9.34 -12.59 -12.94
CA PHE A 12 8.64 -12.97 -11.72
C PHE A 12 9.33 -14.18 -11.08
N SER A 13 9.65 -14.08 -9.79
CA SER A 13 10.17 -15.22 -9.02
C SER A 13 9.02 -16.04 -8.45
N PHE A 14 8.16 -16.57 -9.31
CA PHE A 14 7.09 -17.47 -8.87
C PHE A 14 7.63 -18.89 -8.67
N ASN A 15 7.07 -19.60 -7.71
CA ASN A 15 7.35 -21.02 -7.54
C ASN A 15 6.60 -21.80 -8.63
N PRO A 16 7.18 -22.84 -9.25
CA PRO A 16 6.44 -23.74 -10.14
C PRO A 16 5.15 -24.34 -9.54
N SER A 17 5.00 -24.34 -8.21
CA SER A 17 3.77 -24.74 -7.49
C SER A 17 2.71 -23.65 -7.37
N SER A 18 3.02 -22.40 -7.74
CA SER A 18 2.12 -21.26 -7.61
C SER A 18 0.96 -21.37 -8.60
N ILE A 19 -0.22 -20.98 -8.11
CA ILE A 19 -1.44 -20.91 -8.93
C ILE A 19 -1.57 -19.48 -9.42
N ILE A 20 -1.52 -19.31 -10.74
CA ILE A 20 -1.64 -17.99 -11.38
C ILE A 20 -3.09 -17.74 -11.76
N TYR A 21 -3.67 -16.71 -11.16
CA TYR A 21 -5.01 -16.23 -11.43
C TYR A 21 -4.96 -15.09 -12.43
N ILE A 22 -5.59 -15.26 -13.59
CA ILE A 22 -5.64 -14.25 -14.64
C ILE A 22 -7.09 -13.77 -14.73
N VAL A 23 -7.30 -12.47 -14.57
CA VAL A 23 -8.62 -11.83 -14.57
C VAL A 23 -8.68 -10.80 -15.70
N PRO A 24 -9.16 -11.22 -16.88
CA PRO A 24 -9.32 -10.34 -18.01
C PRO A 24 -10.33 -9.23 -17.84
N LEU A 25 -9.94 -8.02 -18.25
CA LEU A 25 -10.82 -6.87 -18.41
C LEU A 25 -11.24 -6.69 -19.88
N SER A 26 -12.48 -6.25 -20.11
CA SER A 26 -12.99 -5.89 -21.42
C SER A 26 -12.62 -4.45 -21.76
N GLN A 27 -12.22 -4.17 -23.00
CA GLN A 27 -11.95 -2.81 -23.51
C GLN A 27 -13.22 -1.93 -23.66
N ASP A 28 -14.39 -2.41 -23.24
CA ASP A 28 -15.66 -1.70 -23.44
C ASP A 28 -15.75 -0.40 -22.64
N ASN A 29 -15.47 0.71 -23.32
CA ASN A 29 -15.69 2.08 -22.86
C ASN A 29 -17.19 2.43 -22.65
N GLY A 30 -18.13 1.55 -23.05
CA GLY A 30 -19.57 1.84 -23.08
C GLY A 30 -20.37 1.41 -21.84
N ASN A 31 -19.86 0.49 -21.02
CA ASN A 31 -20.56 -0.06 -19.83
C ASN A 31 -19.80 0.21 -18.52
N LEU A 32 -18.83 1.11 -18.54
CA LEU A 32 -18.12 1.55 -17.34
C LEU A 32 -19.11 2.23 -16.40
N VAL A 33 -19.35 1.61 -15.25
CA VAL A 33 -19.98 2.31 -14.13
C VAL A 33 -19.01 3.42 -13.74
N THR A 34 -19.42 4.68 -13.88
CA THR A 34 -18.62 5.83 -13.44
C THR A 34 -18.49 5.75 -11.93
N SER A 35 -17.44 5.08 -11.47
CA SER A 35 -17.17 4.89 -10.05
C SER A 35 -16.83 6.22 -9.39
N LEU A 36 -17.19 6.34 -8.11
CA LEU A 36 -16.83 7.51 -7.32
C LEU A 36 -15.39 7.40 -6.82
N SER A 37 -14.87 6.18 -6.71
CA SER A 37 -13.49 5.88 -6.29
C SER A 37 -12.51 5.63 -7.44
N GLY A 38 -12.94 5.65 -8.71
CA GLY A 38 -12.04 5.48 -9.88
C GLY A 38 -11.71 4.02 -10.26
N PHE A 39 -12.59 3.07 -9.96
CA PHE A 39 -12.65 1.75 -10.58
C PHE A 39 -13.29 1.84 -11.98
N ASN A 40 -12.55 1.49 -13.04
CA ASN A 40 -13.09 1.43 -14.40
C ASN A 40 -13.25 -0.03 -14.84
N CYS A 41 -14.13 -0.76 -14.16
CA CYS A 41 -14.35 -2.18 -14.42
C CYS A 41 -15.82 -2.58 -14.26
N SER A 42 -16.18 -3.74 -14.83
CA SER A 42 -17.51 -4.33 -14.66
C SER A 42 -17.79 -4.69 -13.19
N ASN A 43 -19.05 -4.57 -12.78
CA ASN A 43 -19.52 -5.04 -11.46
C ASN A 43 -19.35 -6.56 -11.28
N GLU A 44 -19.15 -7.31 -12.37
CA GLU A 44 -18.85 -8.74 -12.32
C GLU A 44 -17.42 -9.04 -11.82
N LEU A 45 -16.56 -8.02 -11.67
CA LEU A 45 -15.19 -8.20 -11.19
C LEU A 45 -15.10 -8.53 -9.69
N TYR A 46 -15.87 -7.86 -8.83
CA TYR A 46 -15.77 -8.09 -7.38
C TYR A 46 -16.07 -9.54 -6.97
N PRO A 47 -17.07 -10.27 -7.50
CA PRO A 47 -17.30 -11.65 -7.08
C PRO A 47 -16.14 -12.57 -7.53
N LEU A 48 -15.49 -12.28 -8.68
CA LEU A 48 -14.31 -13.01 -9.12
C LEU A 48 -13.13 -12.78 -8.17
N LEU A 49 -12.84 -11.53 -7.80
CA LEU A 49 -11.77 -11.19 -6.86
C LEU A 49 -12.04 -11.76 -5.45
N GLN A 50 -13.29 -11.68 -4.97
CA GLN A 50 -13.67 -12.30 -3.71
C GLN A 50 -13.48 -13.81 -3.76
N LEU A 51 -13.85 -14.48 -4.85
CA LEU A 51 -13.60 -15.91 -5.00
C LEU A 51 -12.09 -16.23 -4.93
N VAL A 52 -11.26 -15.49 -5.68
CA VAL A 52 -9.80 -15.71 -5.68
C VAL A 52 -9.23 -15.59 -4.27
N SER A 53 -9.72 -14.65 -3.47
CA SER A 53 -9.26 -14.49 -2.08
C SER A 53 -9.59 -15.69 -1.16
N GLU A 54 -10.56 -16.53 -1.53
CA GLU A 54 -10.93 -17.75 -0.80
C GLU A 54 -10.27 -19.02 -1.35
N LEU A 55 -9.72 -18.97 -2.57
CA LEU A 55 -9.07 -20.09 -3.22
C LEU A 55 -7.60 -20.22 -2.80
N PRO A 56 -6.99 -21.42 -2.94
CA PRO A 56 -5.56 -21.64 -2.71
C PRO A 56 -4.69 -20.76 -3.62
N ASN A 57 -3.60 -20.16 -3.15
CA ASN A 57 -2.67 -19.42 -4.04
C ASN A 57 -1.46 -20.27 -4.47
N ASP A 58 -1.21 -21.36 -3.77
CA ASP A 58 -0.16 -22.31 -4.11
C ASP A 58 -0.71 -23.73 -3.94
N ILE A 59 -0.17 -24.70 -4.68
CA ILE A 59 -0.53 -26.10 -4.51
C ILE A 59 -0.23 -26.58 -3.09
N ASN A 60 0.85 -26.08 -2.48
CA ASN A 60 1.23 -26.42 -1.13
C ASN A 60 0.13 -26.09 -0.11
N ASP A 61 -0.72 -25.08 -0.37
CA ASP A 61 -1.90 -24.79 0.46
C ASP A 61 -2.88 -26.00 0.56
N LEU A 62 -2.80 -26.94 -0.38
CA LEU A 62 -3.61 -28.17 -0.43
C LEU A 62 -2.89 -29.40 0.12
N LEU A 63 -1.55 -29.33 0.25
CA LEU A 63 -0.66 -30.41 0.69
C LEU A 63 -0.36 -30.32 2.18
N GLU A 64 -0.11 -29.10 2.65
CA GLU A 64 0.43 -28.80 3.98
C GLU A 64 -0.67 -28.67 5.04
N SER A 65 -0.26 -28.75 6.31
CA SER A 65 -1.15 -28.46 7.44
C SER A 65 -1.57 -26.98 7.44
N THR A 66 -2.69 -26.67 8.09
CA THR A 66 -3.14 -25.28 8.25
C THR A 66 -2.07 -24.41 8.94
N SER A 67 -1.37 -24.95 9.94
CA SER A 67 -0.27 -24.26 10.62
C SER A 67 0.89 -23.92 9.67
N ASN A 68 1.33 -24.89 8.86
CA ASN A 68 2.39 -24.67 7.88
C ASN A 68 2.01 -23.63 6.82
N ASN A 69 0.76 -23.67 6.34
CA ASN A 69 0.26 -22.68 5.37
C ASN A 69 0.22 -21.27 5.97
N ILE A 70 -0.26 -21.14 7.21
CA ILE A 70 -0.24 -19.86 7.93
C ILE A 70 1.19 -19.35 8.05
N ASN A 71 2.13 -20.19 8.48
CA ASN A 71 3.54 -19.82 8.56
C ASN A 71 4.07 -19.34 7.20
N TYR A 72 3.80 -20.09 6.13
CA TYR A 72 4.20 -19.70 4.78
C TYR A 72 3.69 -18.29 4.39
N ARG A 73 2.41 -17.99 4.68
CA ARG A 73 1.81 -16.66 4.43
C ARG A 73 2.50 -15.55 5.21
N LEU A 74 2.87 -15.82 6.47
CA LEU A 74 3.54 -14.87 7.33
C LEU A 74 4.96 -14.54 6.87
N TYR A 75 5.70 -15.51 6.28
CA TYR A 75 7.07 -15.29 5.79
C TYR A 75 7.12 -14.75 4.36
N ARG A 76 6.40 -15.38 3.42
CA ARG A 76 6.58 -15.19 1.97
C ARG A 76 5.27 -14.93 1.21
N GLY A 77 4.17 -14.68 1.93
CA GLY A 77 2.84 -14.48 1.35
C GLY A 77 2.85 -13.76 -0.01
N ASP A 78 2.45 -14.48 -1.05
CA ASP A 78 2.20 -13.93 -2.37
C ASP A 78 0.90 -14.51 -2.93
N THR A 79 0.18 -13.67 -3.68
CA THR A 79 -0.97 -14.07 -4.47
C THR A 79 -0.68 -13.66 -5.90
N CYS A 80 -0.69 -14.64 -6.82
CA CYS A 80 -0.31 -14.42 -8.21
C CYS A 80 -1.56 -14.05 -9.01
N ILE A 81 -2.06 -12.83 -8.84
CA ILE A 81 -3.28 -12.34 -9.48
C ILE A 81 -2.95 -11.29 -10.54
N PHE A 82 -3.33 -11.52 -11.78
CA PHE A 82 -3.11 -10.59 -12.88
C PHE A 82 -4.44 -10.05 -13.37
N VAL A 83 -4.76 -8.81 -13.03
CA VAL A 83 -5.89 -8.08 -13.61
C VAL A 83 -5.37 -7.28 -14.80
N CYS A 84 -5.77 -7.64 -16.01
CA CYS A 84 -5.16 -7.11 -17.24
C CYS A 84 -6.12 -7.18 -18.43
N GLU A 85 -5.84 -6.40 -19.46
CA GLU A 85 -6.47 -6.58 -20.77
C GLU A 85 -5.93 -7.85 -21.44
N LEU A 86 -6.80 -8.66 -22.06
CA LEU A 86 -6.36 -9.86 -22.79
C LEU A 86 -5.59 -9.46 -24.05
N ASN A 87 -4.28 -9.62 -24.01
CA ASN A 87 -3.43 -9.62 -25.20
C ASN A 87 -2.79 -11.01 -25.37
N PRO A 88 -3.29 -11.85 -26.30
CA PRO A 88 -2.83 -13.22 -26.46
C PRO A 88 -1.31 -13.37 -26.67
N GLU A 89 -0.71 -12.56 -27.54
CA GLU A 89 0.70 -12.70 -27.91
C GLU A 89 1.64 -12.30 -26.75
N GLU A 90 1.30 -11.23 -26.04
CA GLU A 90 2.11 -10.71 -24.94
C GLU A 90 1.97 -11.55 -23.66
N GLN A 91 0.79 -12.10 -23.40
CA GLN A 91 0.51 -12.87 -22.19
C GLN A 91 0.99 -14.32 -22.25
N MET A 92 1.03 -14.94 -23.44
CA MET A 92 1.53 -16.32 -23.56
C MET A 92 3.00 -16.43 -23.16
N ASN A 93 3.83 -15.46 -23.57
CA ASN A 93 5.24 -15.42 -23.19
C ASN A 93 5.42 -15.18 -21.68
N LYS A 94 4.55 -14.36 -21.06
CA LYS A 94 4.63 -14.02 -19.63
C LYS A 94 4.37 -15.20 -18.69
N PHE A 95 3.52 -16.14 -19.11
CA PHE A 95 3.11 -17.29 -18.28
C PHE A 95 3.68 -18.62 -18.75
N GLU A 96 4.60 -18.60 -19.72
CA GLU A 96 5.31 -19.79 -20.16
C GLU A 96 6.10 -20.42 -19.00
N GLY A 97 6.01 -21.74 -18.85
CA GLY A 97 6.63 -22.46 -17.73
C GLY A 97 5.79 -22.56 -16.45
N PHE A 98 4.64 -21.88 -16.35
CA PHE A 98 3.73 -22.01 -15.21
C PHE A 98 2.54 -22.94 -15.50
N PRO A 99 2.49 -24.12 -14.87
CA PRO A 99 1.51 -25.13 -15.28
C PRO A 99 0.11 -24.94 -14.68
N PHE A 100 -0.04 -24.16 -13.60
CA PHE A 100 -1.31 -24.01 -12.87
C PHE A 100 -1.95 -22.65 -13.15
N LEU A 101 -2.52 -22.53 -14.35
CA LEU A 101 -3.20 -21.31 -14.80
C LEU A 101 -4.72 -21.39 -14.52
N CYS A 102 -5.28 -20.32 -13.98
CA CYS A 102 -6.69 -20.15 -13.72
C CYS A 102 -7.20 -18.84 -14.31
N PHE A 103 -8.06 -18.92 -15.33
CA PHE A 103 -8.70 -17.76 -15.94
C PHE A 103 -10.06 -17.49 -15.31
N LEU A 104 -10.27 -16.26 -14.86
CA LEU A 104 -11.51 -15.76 -14.28
C LEU A 104 -12.12 -14.71 -15.21
N SER A 105 -13.14 -15.11 -15.96
CA SER A 105 -13.77 -14.25 -16.97
C SER A 105 -15.12 -13.71 -16.51
N THR A 106 -15.41 -12.47 -16.89
CA THR A 106 -16.77 -11.92 -16.80
C THR A 106 -17.63 -12.48 -17.95
N SER A 107 -18.91 -12.13 -17.96
CA SER A 107 -19.79 -12.47 -19.08
C SER A 107 -19.28 -11.87 -20.40
N ASN A 108 -18.67 -10.69 -20.34
CA ASN A 108 -18.14 -9.97 -21.51
C ASN A 108 -16.80 -10.53 -21.99
N THR A 109 -15.93 -11.01 -21.09
CA THR A 109 -14.60 -11.53 -21.47
C THR A 109 -14.59 -13.03 -21.74
N TYR A 110 -15.70 -13.75 -21.50
CA TYR A 110 -15.79 -15.20 -21.63
C TYR A 110 -15.37 -15.75 -23.01
N GLU A 111 -15.85 -15.16 -24.10
CA GLU A 111 -15.58 -15.68 -25.46
C GLU A 111 -14.09 -15.53 -25.82
N ALA A 112 -13.51 -14.36 -25.53
CA ALA A 112 -12.10 -14.09 -25.73
C ALA A 112 -11.21 -15.06 -24.94
N VAL A 113 -11.53 -15.29 -23.66
CA VAL A 113 -10.81 -16.27 -22.83
C VAL A 113 -10.95 -17.69 -23.38
N SER A 114 -12.17 -18.09 -23.76
CA SER A 114 -12.45 -19.45 -24.26
C SER A 114 -11.67 -19.75 -25.54
N ALA A 115 -11.58 -18.76 -26.44
CA ALA A 115 -10.76 -18.85 -27.64
C ALA A 115 -9.27 -18.96 -27.30
N PHE A 116 -8.78 -18.12 -26.39
CA PHE A 116 -7.38 -18.07 -25.97
C PHE A 116 -6.89 -19.40 -25.36
N ILE A 117 -7.63 -19.95 -24.39
CA ILE A 117 -7.19 -21.14 -23.66
C ILE A 117 -7.35 -22.44 -24.46
N LYS A 118 -8.00 -22.41 -25.63
CA LYS A 118 -8.34 -23.60 -26.42
C LYS A 118 -7.11 -24.44 -26.77
N ASN A 119 -5.98 -23.79 -27.03
CA ASN A 119 -4.75 -24.43 -27.50
C ASN A 119 -3.70 -24.62 -26.39
N ILE A 120 -3.95 -24.12 -25.18
CA ILE A 120 -3.01 -24.21 -24.06
C ILE A 120 -3.06 -25.62 -23.44
N LYS A 121 -1.89 -26.24 -23.24
CA LYS A 121 -1.75 -27.56 -22.62
C LYS A 121 -0.75 -27.50 -21.44
N PRO A 122 -1.08 -28.07 -20.26
CA PRO A 122 -2.39 -28.60 -19.85
C PRO A 122 -3.49 -27.54 -19.96
N LYS A 123 -4.73 -27.99 -20.23
CA LYS A 123 -5.87 -27.07 -20.34
C LYS A 123 -6.06 -26.30 -19.01
N PRO A 124 -5.99 -24.96 -19.02
CA PRO A 124 -6.17 -24.12 -17.84
C PRO A 124 -7.53 -24.32 -17.15
N ILE A 125 -7.62 -23.95 -15.87
CA ILE A 125 -8.90 -23.83 -15.18
C ILE A 125 -9.60 -22.57 -15.71
N HIS A 126 -10.89 -22.68 -16.06
CA HIS A 126 -11.67 -21.53 -16.54
C HIS A 126 -12.93 -21.39 -15.69
N ILE A 127 -13.00 -20.28 -14.95
CA ILE A 127 -14.14 -19.89 -14.12
C ILE A 127 -14.79 -18.66 -14.75
N THR A 128 -16.12 -18.61 -14.75
CA THR A 128 -16.85 -17.48 -15.34
C THR A 128 -18.12 -17.11 -14.59
N THR A 129 -18.48 -15.84 -14.66
CA THR A 129 -19.80 -15.34 -14.26
C THR A 129 -20.87 -15.63 -15.31
N LYS A 130 -20.50 -15.90 -16.59
CA LYS A 130 -21.46 -16.18 -17.67
C LYS A 130 -22.32 -17.41 -17.33
N PRO A 131 -23.66 -17.28 -17.30
CA PRO A 131 -24.56 -18.41 -17.08
C PRO A 131 -24.53 -19.37 -18.27
N ASN A 132 -24.79 -20.66 -18.03
CA ASN A 132 -24.91 -21.71 -19.06
C ASN A 132 -23.71 -21.84 -20.04
N SER A 133 -22.50 -21.51 -19.58
CA SER A 133 -21.27 -21.69 -20.34
C SER A 133 -20.66 -23.10 -20.18
N HIS A 134 -19.73 -23.45 -21.07
CA HIS A 134 -18.94 -24.69 -20.94
C HIS A 134 -17.87 -24.61 -19.83
N ALA A 135 -17.58 -23.39 -19.36
CA ALA A 135 -16.66 -23.15 -18.26
C ALA A 135 -17.32 -23.37 -16.90
N ILE A 136 -16.53 -23.35 -15.82
CA ILE A 136 -17.07 -23.53 -14.49
C ILE A 136 -17.76 -22.23 -14.06
N ASN A 137 -19.08 -22.26 -13.91
CA ASN A 137 -19.79 -21.11 -13.37
C ASN A 137 -19.34 -20.81 -11.93
N ILE A 138 -19.11 -19.52 -11.62
CA ILE A 138 -18.65 -19.02 -10.33
C ILE A 138 -19.49 -19.53 -9.15
N ASN A 139 -20.82 -19.62 -9.30
CA ASN A 139 -21.69 -20.08 -8.21
C ASN A 139 -21.60 -21.59 -7.96
N LYS A 140 -20.99 -22.34 -8.89
CA LYS A 140 -20.82 -23.79 -8.82
C LYS A 140 -19.42 -24.21 -8.37
N ILE A 141 -18.46 -23.29 -8.31
CA ILE A 141 -17.12 -23.62 -7.83
C ILE A 141 -17.14 -23.75 -6.30
N LYS A 142 -16.52 -24.82 -5.80
CA LYS A 142 -16.28 -25.08 -4.38
C LYS A 142 -14.84 -25.54 -4.23
N LYS A 143 -14.24 -25.41 -3.04
CA LYS A 143 -12.84 -25.81 -2.77
C LYS A 143 -12.51 -27.23 -3.28
N ASN A 144 -13.41 -28.20 -3.08
CA ASN A 144 -13.22 -29.58 -3.60
C ASN A 144 -13.22 -29.67 -5.13
N LYS A 145 -14.11 -28.92 -5.80
CA LYS A 145 -14.17 -28.91 -7.27
C LYS A 145 -12.90 -28.27 -7.85
N PHE A 146 -12.43 -27.18 -7.25
CA PHE A 146 -11.18 -26.53 -7.63
C PHE A 146 -9.97 -27.46 -7.42
N ARG A 147 -9.91 -28.16 -6.29
CA ARG A 147 -8.89 -29.18 -6.02
C ARG A 147 -8.85 -30.29 -7.08
N ASN A 148 -10.01 -30.76 -7.53
CA ASN A 148 -10.09 -31.78 -8.58
C ASN A 148 -9.52 -31.29 -9.92
N GLU A 149 -9.75 -30.03 -10.27
CA GLU A 149 -9.14 -29.42 -11.47
C GLU A 149 -7.62 -29.31 -11.36
N LEU A 150 -7.10 -28.91 -10.19
CA LEU A 150 -5.65 -28.90 -9.95
C LEU A 150 -5.05 -30.30 -10.02
N TYR A 151 -5.74 -31.31 -9.46
CA TYR A 151 -5.33 -32.71 -9.56
C TYR A 151 -5.29 -33.20 -11.02
N ARG A 152 -6.26 -32.79 -11.85
CA ARG A 152 -6.26 -33.09 -13.29
C ARG A 152 -5.02 -32.52 -13.98
N ILE A 153 -4.67 -31.26 -13.68
CA ILE A 153 -3.49 -30.59 -14.24
C ILE A 153 -2.20 -31.29 -13.78
N ALA A 154 -2.03 -31.54 -12.48
CA ALA A 154 -0.86 -32.23 -11.95
C ALA A 154 -0.69 -33.64 -12.55
N THR A 155 -1.78 -34.37 -12.75
CA THR A 155 -1.77 -35.69 -13.40
C THR A 155 -1.30 -35.61 -14.84
N TYR A 156 -1.78 -34.63 -15.61
CA TYR A 156 -1.32 -34.40 -16.98
C TYR A 156 0.18 -34.13 -17.04
N LEU A 157 0.70 -33.27 -16.17
CA LEU A 157 2.12 -32.95 -16.12
C LEU A 157 2.95 -34.19 -15.79
N ASN A 158 2.57 -34.96 -14.76
CA ASN A 158 3.29 -36.17 -14.39
C ASN A 158 3.34 -37.23 -15.50
N ASN A 159 2.30 -37.31 -16.34
CA ASN A 159 2.25 -38.25 -17.47
C ASN A 159 3.06 -37.78 -18.68
N ASN A 160 3.40 -36.49 -18.78
CA ASN A 160 4.14 -35.90 -19.91
C ASN A 160 5.55 -35.40 -19.51
N LYS A 161 6.03 -35.75 -18.31
CA LYS A 161 7.39 -35.42 -17.82
C LYS A 161 8.43 -36.42 -18.33
N ASP A 162 9.65 -35.95 -18.55
CA ASP A 162 10.83 -36.80 -18.64
C ASP A 162 11.22 -37.28 -17.24
N THR A 163 11.00 -38.57 -16.95
CA THR A 163 11.06 -39.15 -15.60
C THR A 163 12.44 -39.07 -14.94
N ASN A 164 13.48 -38.72 -15.70
CA ASN A 164 14.86 -38.63 -15.23
C ASN A 164 15.30 -37.21 -14.78
N LYS A 165 14.48 -36.17 -15.00
CA LYS A 165 14.87 -34.77 -14.72
C LYS A 165 13.94 -34.00 -13.77
N ASP A 166 12.66 -34.35 -13.71
CA ASP A 166 11.67 -33.54 -12.98
C ASP A 166 10.98 -34.27 -11.81
N PRO A 167 10.85 -33.64 -10.62
CA PRO A 167 10.16 -34.24 -9.49
C PRO A 167 8.66 -34.44 -9.76
N LYS A 168 8.07 -35.54 -9.29
CA LYS A 168 6.62 -35.79 -9.40
C LYS A 168 5.82 -34.78 -8.57
N ILE A 169 4.76 -34.23 -9.16
CA ILE A 169 3.83 -33.33 -8.47
C ILE A 169 2.72 -34.19 -7.82
N SER A 170 2.76 -34.41 -6.51
CA SER A 170 1.74 -35.19 -5.81
C SER A 170 0.70 -34.28 -5.14
N ILE A 171 -0.55 -34.32 -5.61
CA ILE A 171 -1.69 -33.66 -4.95
C ILE A 171 -2.55 -34.75 -4.27
N PRO A 172 -2.70 -34.77 -2.93
CA PRO A 172 -3.51 -35.74 -2.22
C PRO A 172 -4.98 -35.63 -2.62
N LYS A 173 -5.71 -36.74 -2.61
CA LYS A 173 -7.16 -36.75 -2.87
C LYS A 173 -8.01 -36.18 -1.73
N GLN A 174 -7.46 -36.08 -0.51
CA GLN A 174 -8.16 -35.57 0.67
C GLN A 174 -7.35 -34.46 1.35
N GLN A 175 -8.06 -33.50 1.94
CA GLN A 175 -7.45 -32.41 2.71
C GLN A 175 -6.90 -32.94 4.03
N VAL A 176 -5.66 -32.55 4.37
CA VAL A 176 -5.15 -32.72 5.74
C VAL A 176 -6.00 -31.82 6.64
N LYS A 177 -6.85 -32.42 7.47
CA LYS A 177 -7.69 -31.67 8.42
C LYS A 177 -6.88 -31.40 9.67
N ASP A 178 -6.58 -30.15 9.94
CA ASP A 178 -6.11 -29.73 11.25
C ASP A 178 -7.30 -29.22 12.08
N ILE A 179 -7.60 -29.90 13.18
CA ILE A 179 -8.79 -29.66 14.02
C ILE A 179 -8.48 -28.61 15.11
N SER A 180 -7.21 -28.26 15.32
CA SER A 180 -6.74 -27.37 16.39
C SER A 180 -7.42 -26.00 16.39
N PHE A 181 -7.57 -25.38 15.21
CA PHE A 181 -8.10 -24.01 15.05
C PHE A 181 -9.63 -23.86 15.11
N LEU A 182 -10.37 -24.94 15.39
CA LEU A 182 -11.84 -24.96 15.32
C LEU A 182 -12.56 -24.52 16.62
N LYS A 183 -11.85 -23.97 17.61
CA LYS A 183 -12.44 -23.63 18.92
C LYS A 183 -12.97 -22.18 18.95
N ASN A 184 -14.27 -22.03 19.21
CA ASN A 184 -14.96 -20.81 19.65
C ASN A 184 -14.89 -19.53 18.77
N ILE A 185 -14.47 -19.61 17.51
CA ILE A 185 -14.50 -18.46 16.58
C ILE A 185 -15.95 -18.11 16.18
N VAL A 186 -16.25 -16.84 15.94
CA VAL A 186 -17.52 -16.37 15.34
C VAL A 186 -17.23 -15.76 13.97
N HIS A 187 -17.92 -16.23 12.93
CA HIS A 187 -17.86 -15.60 11.61
C HIS A 187 -18.89 -14.48 11.52
N TYR A 188 -18.41 -13.25 11.50
CA TYR A 188 -19.22 -12.05 11.27
C TYR A 188 -19.45 -11.82 9.77
N TYR A 189 -20.71 -11.85 9.34
CA TYR A 189 -21.13 -11.66 7.95
C TYR A 189 -21.51 -10.21 7.71
N HIS A 190 -20.54 -9.44 7.20
CA HIS A 190 -20.72 -8.07 6.74
C HIS A 190 -19.51 -7.61 5.90
N ASN A 191 -19.68 -6.58 5.07
CA ASN A 191 -18.62 -6.03 4.22
C ASN A 191 -17.43 -5.43 5.03
N ILE A 192 -17.63 -5.12 6.32
CA ILE A 192 -16.57 -4.54 7.16
C ILE A 192 -15.68 -5.60 7.83
N THR A 193 -16.19 -6.82 8.02
CA THR A 193 -15.48 -7.96 8.64
C THR A 193 -15.08 -9.01 7.62
N ASN A 194 -15.52 -8.87 6.37
CA ASN A 194 -15.29 -9.85 5.32
C ASN A 194 -13.81 -10.16 5.06
N PRO A 195 -12.87 -9.19 5.07
CA PRO A 195 -11.46 -9.49 4.87
C PRO A 195 -10.92 -10.50 5.90
N ASN A 196 -11.19 -10.26 7.19
CA ASN A 196 -10.76 -11.13 8.28
C ASN A 196 -11.40 -12.53 8.17
N ARG A 197 -12.69 -12.59 7.86
CA ARG A 197 -13.38 -13.85 7.63
C ARG A 197 -12.77 -14.64 6.45
N THR A 198 -12.45 -13.94 5.37
CA THR A 198 -11.86 -14.55 4.17
C THR A 198 -10.46 -15.09 4.45
N ALA A 199 -9.63 -14.35 5.21
CA ALA A 199 -8.33 -14.84 5.66
C ALA A 199 -8.45 -16.18 6.40
N LEU A 200 -9.39 -16.31 7.35
CA LEU A 200 -9.66 -17.57 8.04
C LEU A 200 -10.12 -18.69 7.08
N ILE A 201 -11.10 -18.39 6.22
CA ILE A 201 -11.66 -19.36 5.26
C ILE A 201 -10.60 -19.87 4.28
N SER A 202 -9.71 -19.00 3.80
CA SER A 202 -8.63 -19.38 2.87
C SER A 202 -7.76 -20.50 3.44
N GLN A 203 -7.48 -20.43 4.76
CA GLN A 203 -6.71 -21.42 5.51
C GLN A 203 -7.52 -22.65 5.95
N GLY A 204 -8.80 -22.73 5.53
CA GLY A 204 -9.71 -23.82 5.89
C GLY A 204 -10.28 -23.71 7.31
N ILE A 205 -10.19 -22.54 7.94
CA ILE A 205 -10.74 -22.28 9.27
C ILE A 205 -12.18 -21.81 9.11
N TYR A 206 -13.13 -22.65 9.54
CA TYR A 206 -14.56 -22.40 9.44
C TYR A 206 -15.21 -22.36 10.81
N SER A 207 -16.08 -21.38 11.05
CA SER A 207 -16.90 -21.35 12.25
C SER A 207 -18.29 -21.98 12.06
N LYS A 208 -18.74 -22.72 13.08
CA LYS A 208 -20.15 -23.14 13.22
C LYS A 208 -21.06 -21.97 13.63
N ARG A 209 -20.52 -20.94 14.28
CA ARG A 209 -21.26 -19.75 14.73
C ARG A 209 -21.19 -18.66 13.67
N LYS A 210 -22.32 -18.40 13.02
CA LYS A 210 -22.49 -17.33 12.04
C LYS A 210 -23.28 -16.19 12.66
N PHE A 211 -22.77 -14.96 12.55
CA PHE A 211 -23.46 -13.77 13.01
C PHE A 211 -23.58 -12.77 11.87
N TYR A 212 -24.80 -12.34 11.52
CA TYR A 212 -25.03 -11.34 10.48
C TYR A 212 -25.13 -9.96 11.12
N ILE A 213 -24.23 -9.05 10.75
CA ILE A 213 -24.27 -7.69 11.27
C ILE A 213 -25.29 -6.90 10.46
N LEU A 214 -26.22 -6.24 11.15
CA LEU A 214 -27.27 -5.44 10.54
C LEU A 214 -26.88 -3.95 10.50
N PRO A 215 -27.41 -3.15 9.55
CA PRO A 215 -27.18 -1.70 9.46
C PRO A 215 -27.46 -0.93 10.76
N ASN A 216 -28.51 -1.31 11.50
CA ASN A 216 -28.89 -0.66 12.75
C ASN A 216 -27.93 -0.95 13.93
N MET A 217 -26.94 -1.84 13.76
CA MET A 217 -25.93 -2.16 14.78
C MET A 217 -24.65 -1.31 14.63
N LYS A 218 -24.70 -0.20 13.88
CA LYS A 218 -23.55 0.66 13.53
C LYS A 218 -22.62 1.01 14.70
N GLU A 219 -23.18 1.26 15.89
CA GLU A 219 -22.42 1.57 17.12
C GLU A 219 -21.51 0.43 17.60
N LYS A 220 -21.72 -0.79 17.11
CA LYS A 220 -20.92 -1.97 17.47
C LYS A 220 -19.97 -2.40 16.35
N TYR A 221 -19.94 -1.69 15.22
CA TYR A 221 -19.16 -2.11 14.05
C TYR A 221 -17.68 -2.22 14.35
N GLN A 222 -17.11 -1.22 15.03
CA GLN A 222 -15.70 -1.24 15.42
C GLN A 222 -15.36 -2.40 16.35
N LYS A 223 -16.28 -2.72 17.29
CA LYS A 223 -16.15 -3.89 18.18
C LYS A 223 -16.17 -5.21 17.41
N TYR A 224 -17.03 -5.35 16.40
CA TYR A 224 -17.07 -6.55 15.56
C TYR A 224 -15.82 -6.68 14.68
N ILE A 225 -15.31 -5.57 14.13
CA ILE A 225 -14.04 -5.53 13.39
C ILE A 225 -12.91 -6.00 14.31
N ALA A 226 -12.75 -5.38 15.48
CA ALA A 226 -11.74 -5.73 16.47
C ALA A 226 -11.85 -7.21 16.92
N SER A 227 -13.06 -7.69 17.21
CA SER A 227 -13.30 -9.10 17.57
C SER A 227 -12.90 -10.04 16.45
N SER A 228 -13.23 -9.72 15.19
CA SER A 228 -12.83 -10.54 14.04
C SER A 228 -11.32 -10.54 13.80
N ALA A 229 -10.66 -9.42 14.03
CA ALA A 229 -9.21 -9.27 13.91
C ALA A 229 -8.45 -10.04 15.01
N ASN A 230 -8.96 -10.01 16.24
CA ASN A 230 -8.35 -10.73 17.36
C ASN A 230 -8.27 -12.24 17.12
N PHE A 231 -9.24 -12.85 16.43
CA PHE A 231 -9.15 -14.27 16.06
C PHE A 231 -7.89 -14.58 15.22
N ILE A 232 -7.54 -13.70 14.28
CA ILE A 232 -6.32 -13.87 13.47
C ILE A 232 -5.08 -13.68 14.33
N ILE A 233 -5.08 -12.67 15.22
CA ILE A 233 -3.97 -12.40 16.14
C ILE A 233 -3.71 -13.60 17.06
N ASP A 234 -4.78 -14.18 17.63
CA ASP A 234 -4.69 -15.31 18.54
C ASP A 234 -4.13 -16.54 17.80
N ILE A 235 -4.59 -16.81 16.58
CA ILE A 235 -4.05 -17.89 15.74
C ILE A 235 -2.56 -17.65 15.43
N LYS A 236 -2.14 -16.42 15.12
CA LYS A 236 -0.71 -16.11 14.89
C LYS A 236 0.14 -16.41 16.12
N LYS A 237 -0.36 -16.07 17.32
CA LYS A 237 0.33 -16.35 18.60
C LYS A 237 0.43 -17.84 18.87
N GLU A 238 -0.62 -18.61 18.59
CA GLU A 238 -0.62 -20.07 18.75
C GLU A 238 0.39 -20.78 17.84
N ASN A 239 0.74 -20.19 16.68
CA ASN A 239 1.72 -20.75 15.74
C ASN A 239 3.19 -20.40 16.08
N ASP A 240 3.46 -19.77 17.23
CA ASP A 240 4.80 -19.37 17.72
C ASP A 240 5.68 -18.70 16.64
N THR A 241 5.07 -17.86 15.82
CA THR A 241 5.79 -17.23 14.71
C THR A 241 6.67 -16.10 15.20
N LYS A 242 8.00 -16.28 15.09
CA LYS A 242 8.98 -15.24 15.41
C LYS A 242 8.96 -14.06 14.42
N TYR A 243 8.39 -14.26 13.23
CA TYR A 243 8.40 -13.26 12.17
C TYR A 243 7.07 -13.25 11.40
N SER A 244 6.58 -12.05 11.09
CA SER A 244 5.43 -11.81 10.23
C SER A 244 5.69 -10.58 9.36
N LYS A 245 5.67 -10.79 8.05
CA LYS A 245 5.86 -9.77 7.00
C LYS A 245 4.95 -8.57 7.23
N ASN A 246 3.67 -8.84 7.52
CA ASN A 246 2.66 -7.81 7.78
C ASN A 246 1.82 -8.21 9.00
N HIS A 247 1.85 -7.38 10.03
CA HIS A 247 1.13 -7.59 11.28
C HIS A 247 -0.33 -7.14 11.19
N PHE A 248 -0.62 -6.05 10.49
CA PHE A 248 -1.98 -5.52 10.33
C PHE A 248 -2.18 -4.76 9.03
N ILE A 249 -3.45 -4.54 8.68
CA ILE A 249 -3.89 -3.67 7.59
C ILE A 249 -4.86 -2.63 8.16
N LEU A 250 -4.59 -1.35 7.95
CA LEU A 250 -5.55 -0.27 8.23
C LEU A 250 -6.14 0.21 6.92
N ALA A 251 -7.46 0.31 6.81
CA ALA A 251 -8.09 0.65 5.54
C ALA A 251 -9.22 1.65 5.71
N VAL A 252 -9.20 2.73 4.93
CA VAL A 252 -10.32 3.66 4.79
C VAL A 252 -10.72 3.71 3.31
N PRO A 253 -11.97 3.36 2.95
CA PRO A 253 -12.43 3.56 1.59
C PRO A 253 -12.49 5.07 1.30
N SER A 254 -11.97 5.49 0.16
CA SER A 254 -11.97 6.90 -0.22
C SER A 254 -12.62 7.08 -1.59
N LEU A 255 -13.14 8.28 -1.81
CA LEU A 255 -13.65 8.72 -3.10
C LEU A 255 -12.61 9.61 -3.77
N ASN A 256 -12.81 9.90 -5.05
CA ASN A 256 -12.04 10.90 -5.75
C ASN A 256 -12.06 12.22 -4.96
N SER A 257 -10.88 12.78 -4.70
CA SER A 257 -10.71 13.92 -3.78
C SER A 257 -11.52 15.17 -4.18
N SER A 258 -11.79 15.33 -5.48
CA SER A 258 -12.67 16.37 -6.01
C SER A 258 -14.10 16.28 -5.48
N LEU A 259 -14.65 15.08 -5.32
CA LEU A 259 -16.05 14.85 -4.93
C LEU A 259 -16.37 15.38 -3.52
N TYR A 260 -15.39 15.43 -2.62
CA TYR A 260 -15.59 15.98 -1.28
C TYR A 260 -15.79 17.52 -1.29
N ARG A 261 -15.33 18.20 -2.35
CA ARG A 261 -15.24 19.67 -2.42
C ARG A 261 -15.94 20.29 -3.64
N ASP A 262 -16.52 19.50 -4.53
CA ASP A 262 -17.07 20.00 -5.80
C ASP A 262 -18.46 20.66 -5.64
N LYS A 263 -18.45 21.98 -5.40
CA LYS A 263 -19.68 22.78 -5.28
C LYS A 263 -20.47 22.88 -6.59
N GLU A 264 -19.81 22.84 -7.74
CA GLU A 264 -20.45 22.94 -9.05
C GLU A 264 -21.25 21.67 -9.33
N PHE A 265 -20.65 20.51 -9.06
CA PHE A 265 -21.33 19.23 -9.17
C PHE A 265 -22.54 19.12 -8.24
N LEU A 266 -22.41 19.60 -7.00
CA LEU A 266 -23.54 19.65 -6.05
C LEU A 266 -24.66 20.57 -6.53
N LYS A 267 -24.32 21.72 -7.14
CA LYS A 267 -25.31 22.62 -7.76
C LYS A 267 -26.02 21.94 -8.93
N MET A 268 -25.27 21.26 -9.80
CA MET A 268 -25.85 20.47 -10.89
C MET A 268 -26.84 19.42 -10.36
N ILE A 269 -26.50 18.66 -9.31
CA ILE A 269 -27.45 17.69 -8.74
C ILE A 269 -28.74 18.38 -8.28
N GLN A 270 -28.61 19.54 -7.61
CA GLN A 270 -29.79 20.29 -7.17
C GLN A 270 -30.65 20.77 -8.33
N ASP A 271 -30.03 21.27 -9.40
CA ASP A 271 -30.74 21.83 -10.55
C ASP A 271 -31.50 20.74 -11.35
N TYR A 272 -30.95 19.52 -11.43
CA TYR A 272 -31.54 18.41 -12.20
C TYR A 272 -32.43 17.46 -11.39
N TYR A 273 -32.08 17.18 -10.13
CA TYR A 273 -32.74 16.17 -9.29
C TYR A 273 -33.38 16.74 -8.02
N GLY A 274 -33.25 18.05 -7.79
CA GLY A 274 -33.84 18.74 -6.65
C GLY A 274 -32.99 18.72 -5.37
N VAL A 275 -33.43 19.53 -4.41
CA VAL A 275 -32.69 19.82 -3.15
C VAL A 275 -32.56 18.58 -2.26
N GLU A 276 -33.59 17.74 -2.19
CA GLU A 276 -33.56 16.55 -1.32
C GLU A 276 -32.57 15.49 -1.82
N VAL A 277 -32.50 15.26 -3.14
CA VAL A 277 -31.49 14.37 -3.75
C VAL A 277 -30.07 14.90 -3.51
N LYS A 278 -29.85 16.22 -3.64
CA LYS A 278 -28.56 16.85 -3.28
C LYS A 278 -28.21 16.59 -1.80
N LYS A 279 -29.12 16.82 -0.87
CA LYS A 279 -28.86 16.61 0.58
C LYS A 279 -28.51 15.15 0.88
N PHE A 280 -29.19 14.21 0.22
CA PHE A 280 -28.88 12.78 0.35
C PHE A 280 -27.48 12.46 -0.20
N TYR A 281 -27.14 12.99 -1.37
CA TYR A 281 -25.83 12.83 -2.00
C TYR A 281 -24.71 13.37 -1.11
N GLU A 282 -24.85 14.60 -0.60
CA GLU A 282 -23.88 15.22 0.31
C GLU A 282 -23.66 14.39 1.58
N ARG A 283 -24.76 13.93 2.22
CA ARG A 283 -24.67 13.04 3.41
C ARG A 283 -23.98 11.73 3.10
N THR A 284 -24.20 11.19 1.91
CA THR A 284 -23.63 9.90 1.49
C THR A 284 -22.12 10.00 1.26
N ILE A 285 -21.66 11.04 0.57
CA ILE A 285 -20.21 11.29 0.37
C ILE A 285 -19.52 11.63 1.68
N LYS A 286 -20.14 12.49 2.49
CA LYS A 286 -19.58 13.00 3.75
C LYS A 286 -20.00 12.16 4.95
N ARG A 287 -20.41 10.91 4.75
CA ARG A 287 -20.81 10.02 5.84
C ARG A 287 -19.70 9.91 6.87
N SER A 288 -20.01 10.12 8.14
CA SER A 288 -19.01 10.00 9.22
C SER A 288 -18.70 8.54 9.55
N GLU A 289 -19.71 7.67 9.41
CA GLU A 289 -19.68 6.27 9.80
C GLU A 289 -19.51 5.33 8.58
N TYR A 290 -19.73 4.03 8.82
CA TYR A 290 -19.66 2.97 7.82
C TYR A 290 -20.87 2.92 6.87
N VAL A 291 -22.01 3.46 7.29
CA VAL A 291 -23.29 3.40 6.57
C VAL A 291 -23.89 4.81 6.49
N THR A 292 -24.60 5.11 5.41
CA THR A 292 -25.38 6.35 5.30
C THR A 292 -26.68 6.21 6.11
N GLU A 293 -26.97 7.18 6.97
CA GLU A 293 -28.24 7.22 7.71
C GLU A 293 -29.37 7.78 6.85
N LEU A 294 -30.43 6.99 6.72
CA LEU A 294 -31.71 7.43 6.14
C LEU A 294 -32.46 8.28 7.17
N LYS A 295 -32.96 9.43 6.75
CA LYS A 295 -33.88 10.28 7.51
C LYS A 295 -35.31 10.06 7.03
N THR A 296 -36.29 10.44 7.84
CA THR A 296 -37.72 10.42 7.47
C THR A 296 -38.00 11.23 6.20
N GLU A 297 -37.29 12.34 6.03
CA GLU A 297 -37.33 13.21 4.83
C GLU A 297 -36.93 12.47 3.54
N ASP A 298 -36.17 11.36 3.65
CA ASP A 298 -35.64 10.62 2.50
C ASP A 298 -36.67 9.66 1.88
N GLU A 299 -37.74 9.30 2.58
CA GLU A 299 -38.70 8.28 2.12
C GLU A 299 -39.32 8.64 0.76
N GLY A 300 -39.57 9.93 0.53
CA GLY A 300 -40.12 10.43 -0.74
C GLY A 300 -39.18 10.33 -1.94
N ILE A 301 -37.86 10.18 -1.71
CA ILE A 301 -36.84 10.10 -2.77
C ILE A 301 -36.20 8.71 -2.90
N LEU A 302 -36.57 7.73 -2.07
CA LEU A 302 -35.98 6.37 -2.15
C LEU A 302 -36.25 5.67 -3.48
N ASN A 303 -37.37 5.99 -4.12
CA ASN A 303 -37.73 5.47 -5.46
C ASN A 303 -37.14 6.30 -6.60
N ASP A 304 -36.41 7.39 -6.31
CA ASP A 304 -35.76 8.20 -7.32
C ASP A 304 -34.65 7.39 -8.02
N PHE A 305 -34.68 7.39 -9.34
CA PHE A 305 -33.74 6.64 -10.16
C PHE A 305 -32.28 7.05 -9.93
N ALA A 306 -32.01 8.33 -9.66
CA ALA A 306 -30.68 8.84 -9.37
C ALA A 306 -30.16 8.32 -8.02
N ILE A 307 -31.02 8.25 -7.00
CA ILE A 307 -30.69 7.68 -5.68
C ILE A 307 -30.39 6.18 -5.81
N PHE A 308 -31.20 5.45 -6.57
CA PHE A 308 -30.97 4.04 -6.84
C PHE A 308 -29.63 3.81 -7.56
N LYS A 309 -29.36 4.57 -8.64
CA LYS A 309 -28.09 4.52 -9.38
C LYS A 309 -26.89 4.83 -8.48
N LEU A 310 -26.95 5.91 -7.71
CA LEU A 310 -25.89 6.30 -6.78
C LEU A 310 -25.61 5.20 -5.75
N SER A 311 -26.65 4.67 -5.14
CA SER A 311 -26.54 3.61 -4.15
C SER A 311 -25.91 2.35 -4.73
N SER A 312 -26.26 2.00 -5.98
CA SER A 312 -25.64 0.90 -6.72
C SER A 312 -24.15 1.15 -6.95
N ILE A 313 -23.75 2.33 -7.44
CA ILE A 313 -22.35 2.70 -7.68
C ILE A 313 -21.53 2.55 -6.39
N ILE A 314 -22.00 3.15 -5.30
CA ILE A 314 -21.30 3.11 -4.01
C ILE A 314 -21.18 1.69 -3.48
N SER A 315 -22.25 0.90 -3.62
CA SER A 315 -22.26 -0.50 -3.21
C SER A 315 -21.17 -1.28 -3.97
N ASN A 316 -21.09 -1.10 -5.28
CA ASN A 316 -20.10 -1.76 -6.13
C ASN A 316 -18.66 -1.34 -5.77
N ASP A 317 -18.41 -0.04 -5.62
CA ASP A 317 -17.09 0.48 -5.20
C ASP A 317 -16.67 -0.11 -3.85
N LEU A 318 -17.61 -0.21 -2.90
CA LEU A 318 -17.35 -0.81 -1.59
C LEU A 318 -17.12 -2.32 -1.63
N PHE A 319 -17.80 -3.05 -2.51
CA PHE A 319 -17.59 -4.48 -2.68
C PHE A 319 -16.25 -4.78 -3.36
N LEU A 320 -15.87 -4.00 -4.38
CA LEU A 320 -14.55 -4.08 -5.01
C LEU A 320 -13.45 -3.78 -4.00
N PHE A 321 -13.55 -2.65 -3.31
CA PHE A 321 -12.60 -2.26 -2.26
C PHE A 321 -12.44 -3.37 -1.20
N THR A 322 -13.54 -3.92 -0.69
CA THR A 322 -13.47 -5.00 0.29
C THR A 322 -12.90 -6.30 -0.28
N SER A 323 -13.19 -6.65 -1.54
CA SER A 323 -12.61 -7.85 -2.17
C SER A 323 -11.08 -7.73 -2.30
N LEU A 324 -10.58 -6.53 -2.61
CA LEU A 324 -9.15 -6.24 -2.63
C LEU A 324 -8.52 -6.31 -1.22
N LEU A 325 -9.21 -5.81 -0.19
CA LEU A 325 -8.77 -6.01 1.19
C LEU A 325 -8.78 -7.48 1.60
N SER A 326 -9.74 -8.28 1.13
CA SER A 326 -9.76 -9.73 1.36
C SER A 326 -8.51 -10.39 0.77
N ILE A 327 -8.12 -10.03 -0.46
CA ILE A 327 -6.87 -10.50 -1.09
C ILE A 327 -5.66 -10.12 -0.24
N LEU A 328 -5.56 -8.85 0.18
CA LEU A 328 -4.42 -8.39 0.97
C LEU A 328 -4.34 -9.08 2.34
N SER A 329 -5.49 -9.29 2.98
CA SER A 329 -5.62 -9.98 4.26
C SER A 329 -5.27 -11.46 4.14
N THR A 330 -5.68 -12.15 3.06
CA THR A 330 -5.38 -13.57 2.84
C THR A 330 -3.94 -13.79 2.42
N GLU A 331 -3.39 -12.91 1.59
CA GLU A 331 -1.98 -12.92 1.17
C GLU A 331 -1.04 -12.96 2.37
N ASN A 332 -1.30 -12.10 3.34
CA ASN A 332 -0.42 -11.87 4.49
C ASN A 332 -0.89 -12.56 5.78
N PHE A 333 -2.05 -13.22 5.72
CA PHE A 333 -2.81 -13.68 6.87
C PHE A 333 -2.90 -12.61 7.97
N SER A 334 -3.16 -11.35 7.61
CA SER A 334 -3.12 -10.21 8.53
C SER A 334 -4.52 -9.72 8.91
N PRO A 335 -4.77 -9.38 10.19
CA PRO A 335 -5.97 -8.67 10.59
C PRO A 335 -6.11 -7.36 9.84
N THR A 336 -7.30 -7.13 9.31
CA THR A 336 -7.72 -5.92 8.60
C THR A 336 -8.70 -5.13 9.44
N TYR A 337 -8.36 -3.86 9.65
CA TYR A 337 -9.18 -2.88 10.35
C TYR A 337 -9.71 -1.88 9.34
N ARG A 338 -10.97 -2.05 8.96
CA ARG A 338 -11.67 -1.02 8.19
C ARG A 338 -12.06 0.11 9.13
N LEU A 339 -11.48 1.28 8.95
CA LEU A 339 -11.71 2.45 9.80
C LEU A 339 -12.88 3.29 9.26
N PRO A 340 -13.51 4.17 10.07
CA PRO A 340 -14.67 4.94 9.64
C PRO A 340 -14.31 6.04 8.62
N ASN A 341 -15.23 6.36 7.71
CA ASN A 341 -15.01 7.33 6.62
C ASN A 341 -14.76 8.76 7.13
N SER A 342 -15.18 9.07 8.36
CA SER A 342 -14.89 10.35 9.01
C SER A 342 -13.39 10.68 9.09
N LEU A 343 -12.48 9.70 8.95
CA LEU A 343 -11.04 9.96 8.89
C LEU A 343 -10.62 10.69 7.60
N ASN A 344 -11.37 10.55 6.51
CA ASN A 344 -11.14 11.25 5.24
C ASN A 344 -11.53 12.74 5.29
N LEU A 345 -12.38 13.13 6.25
CA LEU A 345 -13.09 14.42 6.22
C LEU A 345 -12.30 15.59 6.86
N SER A 346 -10.99 15.45 7.04
CA SER A 346 -10.14 16.43 7.73
C SER A 346 -9.50 17.47 6.80
N HIS A 347 -10.09 17.74 5.63
CA HIS A 347 -9.49 18.59 4.58
C HIS A 347 -9.05 19.97 5.06
N SER A 348 -9.84 20.64 5.90
CA SER A 348 -9.49 21.98 6.42
C SER A 348 -8.20 21.98 7.25
N LYS A 349 -7.89 20.87 7.94
CA LYS A 349 -6.63 20.72 8.69
C LYS A 349 -5.46 20.49 7.74
N TYR A 350 -5.65 19.72 6.66
CA TYR A 350 -4.61 19.54 5.63
C TYR A 350 -4.27 20.86 4.96
N ASP A 351 -5.28 21.60 4.49
CA ASP A 351 -5.11 22.90 3.85
C ASP A 351 -4.38 23.89 4.80
N CYS A 352 -4.69 23.84 6.10
CA CYS A 352 -4.01 24.63 7.12
C CYS A 352 -2.53 24.23 7.31
N LEU A 353 -2.23 22.92 7.37
CA LEU A 353 -0.85 22.44 7.47
C LEU A 353 -0.02 22.83 6.23
N VAL A 354 -0.58 22.69 5.03
CA VAL A 354 0.07 23.14 3.78
C VAL A 354 0.35 24.65 3.82
N SER A 355 -0.64 25.45 4.22
CA SER A 355 -0.46 26.91 4.31
C SER A 355 0.63 27.30 5.32
N LEU A 356 0.70 26.62 6.47
CA LEU A 356 1.70 26.91 7.50
C LEU A 356 3.11 26.49 7.09
N THR A 357 3.24 25.38 6.37
CA THR A 357 4.54 24.85 5.92
C THR A 357 5.13 25.58 4.73
N LYS A 358 4.32 26.35 3.97
CA LYS A 358 4.81 27.24 2.89
C LYS A 358 5.42 28.56 3.40
N GLN A 359 5.29 28.88 4.69
CA GLN A 359 5.77 30.15 5.23
C GLN A 359 7.30 30.17 5.30
N GLN A 360 7.92 31.30 4.94
CA GLN A 360 9.38 31.48 5.03
C GLN A 360 9.92 31.22 6.44
N GLN A 361 9.16 31.60 7.48
CA GLN A 361 9.46 31.28 8.87
C GLN A 361 8.38 30.36 9.45
N LEU A 362 8.73 29.09 9.62
CA LEU A 362 7.82 28.07 10.12
C LEU A 362 7.45 28.32 11.59
N ASN A 363 6.16 28.56 11.86
CA ASN A 363 5.66 28.59 13.23
C ASN A 363 5.44 27.16 13.77
N LYS A 364 6.50 26.56 14.31
CA LYS A 364 6.49 25.17 14.82
C LYS A 364 5.38 24.91 15.84
N VAL A 365 5.10 25.85 16.75
CA VAL A 365 4.03 25.73 17.76
C VAL A 365 2.66 25.60 17.07
N LYS A 366 2.38 26.48 16.10
CA LYS A 366 1.09 26.48 15.40
C LYS A 366 0.91 25.22 14.54
N VAL A 367 1.96 24.78 13.85
CA VAL A 367 1.96 23.54 13.07
C VAL A 367 1.67 22.33 13.96
N ASN A 368 2.40 22.17 15.06
CA ASN A 368 2.22 21.08 16.01
C ASN A 368 0.85 21.09 16.69
N ARG A 369 0.28 22.28 16.95
CA ARG A 369 -1.10 22.40 17.44
C ARG A 369 -2.12 21.88 16.42
N VAL A 370 -2.05 22.33 15.16
CA VAL A 370 -2.98 21.88 14.10
C VAL A 370 -2.85 20.38 13.86
N TYR A 371 -1.62 19.87 13.86
CA TYR A 371 -1.35 18.44 13.79
C TYR A 371 -1.94 17.66 14.97
N SER A 372 -1.78 18.16 16.19
CA SER A 372 -2.34 17.51 17.39
C SER A 372 -3.87 17.48 17.36
N GLU A 373 -4.52 18.57 16.96
CA GLU A 373 -5.97 18.63 16.77
C GLU A 373 -6.45 17.63 15.70
N LEU A 374 -5.69 17.46 14.62
CA LEU A 374 -5.98 16.47 13.57
C LEU A 374 -5.93 15.04 14.13
N VAL A 375 -4.84 14.68 14.79
CA VAL A 375 -4.62 13.31 15.28
C VAL A 375 -5.56 12.97 16.43
N GLU A 376 -5.82 13.90 17.33
CA GLU A 376 -6.83 13.73 18.39
C GLU A 376 -8.23 13.58 17.81
N GLY A 377 -8.56 14.39 16.79
CA GLY A 377 -9.82 14.27 16.06
C GLY A 377 -9.99 12.92 15.35
N TRP A 378 -8.91 12.30 14.87
CA TRP A 378 -8.96 10.92 14.37
C TRP A 378 -9.08 9.89 15.49
N LYS A 379 -8.29 10.01 16.55
CA LYS A 379 -8.29 9.08 17.67
C LYS A 379 -9.67 8.99 18.33
N ASN A 380 -10.35 10.12 18.51
CA ASN A 380 -11.69 10.19 19.10
C ASN A 380 -12.79 9.52 18.25
N LYS A 381 -12.51 9.17 16.99
CA LYS A 381 -13.41 8.41 16.12
C LYS A 381 -13.21 6.89 16.23
N LEU A 382 -12.20 6.45 16.98
CA LEU A 382 -11.85 5.03 17.14
C LEU A 382 -12.17 4.56 18.56
N ASP A 383 -12.92 3.46 18.66
CA ASP A 383 -13.21 2.81 19.93
C ASP A 383 -11.94 2.22 20.55
N ASN A 384 -11.85 2.24 21.89
CA ASN A 384 -10.76 1.61 22.65
C ASN A 384 -10.54 0.13 22.27
N SER A 385 -11.61 -0.61 21.95
CA SER A 385 -11.50 -2.01 21.53
C SER A 385 -10.70 -2.17 20.23
N MET A 386 -10.85 -1.22 19.30
CA MET A 386 -10.14 -1.23 18.03
C MET A 386 -8.71 -0.76 18.22
N ILE A 387 -8.47 0.32 18.98
CA ILE A 387 -7.13 0.79 19.32
C ILE A 387 -6.31 -0.32 19.99
N ASN A 388 -6.88 -0.98 21.00
CA ASN A 388 -6.21 -2.07 21.72
C ASN A 388 -5.92 -3.26 20.80
N SER A 389 -6.85 -3.63 19.92
CA SER A 389 -6.64 -4.71 18.95
C SER A 389 -5.48 -4.39 17.99
N ILE A 390 -5.43 -3.16 17.46
CA ILE A 390 -4.34 -2.74 16.56
C ILE A 390 -2.98 -2.75 17.29
N ASN A 391 -2.90 -2.19 18.50
CA ASN A 391 -1.66 -2.19 19.28
C ASN A 391 -1.15 -3.62 19.58
N ASN A 392 -2.04 -4.59 19.71
CA ASN A 392 -1.69 -5.98 19.98
C ASN A 392 -1.33 -6.79 18.72
N SER A 393 -1.41 -6.18 17.53
CA SER A 393 -1.17 -6.88 16.26
C SER A 393 0.32 -6.98 15.89
N GLY A 394 1.14 -6.01 16.30
CA GLY A 394 2.58 -5.90 16.00
C GLY A 394 2.93 -4.62 15.24
N ASN A 395 4.19 -4.49 14.80
CA ASN A 395 4.74 -3.21 14.32
C ASN A 395 4.85 -3.07 12.79
N ASN A 396 4.39 -4.05 12.00
CA ASN A 396 4.52 -4.02 10.54
C ASN A 396 3.13 -3.85 9.91
N GLY A 397 2.89 -2.77 9.18
CA GLY A 397 1.55 -2.44 8.71
C GLY A 397 1.46 -2.07 7.24
N ILE A 398 0.29 -2.30 6.67
CA ILE A 398 -0.10 -1.70 5.38
C ILE A 398 -1.26 -0.76 5.64
N ILE A 399 -1.16 0.46 5.15
CA ILE A 399 -2.24 1.45 5.20
C ILE A 399 -2.85 1.54 3.80
N VAL A 400 -4.16 1.35 3.68
CA VAL A 400 -4.93 1.53 2.45
C VAL A 400 -5.80 2.78 2.60
N SER A 401 -5.28 3.92 2.14
CA SER A 401 -5.91 5.24 2.33
C SER A 401 -5.26 6.30 1.44
N ASP A 402 -6.05 7.26 0.95
CA ASP A 402 -5.52 8.44 0.24
C ASP A 402 -4.96 9.51 1.18
N TYR A 403 -5.42 9.53 2.43
CA TYR A 403 -4.94 10.48 3.45
C TYR A 403 -3.88 9.85 4.35
N PRO A 404 -3.00 10.66 4.96
CA PRO A 404 -1.80 10.16 5.65
C PRO A 404 -2.13 9.60 7.04
N LEU A 405 -2.80 8.44 7.08
CA LEU A 405 -3.14 7.76 8.33
C LEU A 405 -1.91 7.23 9.05
N GLU A 406 -0.76 7.21 8.40
CA GLU A 406 0.54 7.02 9.01
C GLU A 406 0.88 8.05 10.09
N TRP A 407 0.21 9.21 10.08
CA TRP A 407 0.31 10.22 11.14
C TRP A 407 -0.52 9.90 12.38
N LEU A 408 -1.41 8.90 12.33
CA LEU A 408 -2.21 8.50 13.48
C LEU A 408 -1.29 8.16 14.67
N THR A 409 -1.76 8.46 15.88
CA THR A 409 -1.08 8.05 17.12
C THR A 409 -2.05 7.22 17.94
N LEU A 410 -1.82 5.91 17.95
CA LEU A 410 -2.67 4.96 18.67
C LEU A 410 -2.32 4.97 20.17
N SER A 411 -1.07 4.65 20.48
CA SER A 411 -0.50 4.65 21.83
C SER A 411 0.68 5.60 21.93
N GLY A 412 0.79 6.30 23.06
CA GLY A 412 1.86 7.26 23.30
C GLY A 412 1.73 8.54 22.47
N VAL A 413 2.87 9.08 22.05
CA VAL A 413 2.99 10.40 21.39
C VAL A 413 3.58 10.34 19.98
N ILE A 414 4.03 9.16 19.55
CA ILE A 414 4.74 8.96 18.28
C ILE A 414 3.74 8.56 17.19
N PRO A 415 3.80 9.15 15.99
CA PRO A 415 3.00 8.70 14.85
C PRO A 415 3.40 7.31 14.34
N LEU A 416 2.50 6.65 13.59
CA LEU A 416 2.73 5.32 13.05
C LEU A 416 3.91 5.26 12.06
N ASN A 417 4.16 6.28 11.23
CA ASN A 417 5.31 6.27 10.28
C ASN A 417 6.67 6.23 10.96
N ILE A 418 6.74 6.56 12.24
CA ILE A 418 7.98 6.54 13.02
C ILE A 418 8.00 5.32 13.95
N SER A 419 6.90 5.03 14.62
CA SER A 419 6.83 3.92 15.59
C SER A 419 6.73 2.53 14.93
N HIS A 420 6.20 2.44 13.70
CA HIS A 420 5.91 1.18 13.00
C HIS A 420 6.64 1.13 11.65
N ASN A 421 6.85 -0.07 11.12
CA ASN A 421 7.28 -0.29 9.75
C ASN A 421 6.05 -0.30 8.85
N ILE A 422 5.72 0.84 8.24
CA ILE A 422 4.49 0.98 7.46
C ILE A 422 4.73 1.52 6.06
N CYS A 423 3.88 1.09 5.14
CA CYS A 423 3.75 1.67 3.81
C CYS A 423 2.29 1.96 3.51
N ARG A 424 2.04 2.87 2.57
CA ARG A 424 0.71 3.29 2.18
C ARG A 424 0.40 2.98 0.72
N ILE A 425 -0.76 2.38 0.52
CA ILE A 425 -1.40 2.11 -0.76
C ILE A 425 -2.58 3.09 -0.86
N ASN A 426 -2.64 3.87 -1.94
CA ASN A 426 -3.77 4.75 -2.18
C ASN A 426 -5.06 3.95 -2.43
N SER A 427 -6.16 4.40 -1.81
CA SER A 427 -7.48 3.80 -2.01
C SER A 427 -8.14 4.27 -3.30
N SER A 428 -7.73 5.43 -3.84
CA SER A 428 -8.14 5.89 -5.16
C SER A 428 -7.00 6.54 -5.98
N PRO A 429 -7.03 6.46 -7.33
CA PRO A 429 -8.07 5.82 -8.14
C PRO A 429 -8.09 4.28 -7.97
N GLY A 430 -9.29 3.70 -8.01
CA GLY A 430 -9.52 2.29 -7.76
C GLY A 430 -8.74 1.35 -8.69
N ASP A 431 -8.51 1.73 -9.94
CA ASP A 431 -7.66 0.96 -10.86
C ASP A 431 -6.19 0.86 -10.36
N LEU A 432 -5.67 1.92 -9.74
CA LEU A 432 -4.33 1.91 -9.14
C LEU A 432 -4.30 1.04 -7.89
N LEU A 433 -5.39 0.99 -7.12
CA LEU A 433 -5.53 0.06 -6.00
C LEU A 433 -5.53 -1.40 -6.49
N ILE A 434 -6.26 -1.70 -7.57
CA ILE A 434 -6.23 -3.02 -8.23
C ILE A 434 -4.80 -3.36 -8.66
N HIS A 435 -4.12 -2.45 -9.35
CA HIS A 435 -2.75 -2.65 -9.81
C HIS A 435 -1.79 -3.00 -8.65
N GLN A 436 -1.83 -2.23 -7.56
CA GLN A 436 -0.94 -2.44 -6.41
C GLN A 436 -1.23 -3.72 -5.61
N ILE A 437 -2.49 -4.15 -5.54
CA ILE A 437 -2.86 -5.34 -4.77
C ILE A 437 -2.73 -6.61 -5.60
N CYS A 438 -3.16 -6.57 -6.86
CA CYS A 438 -3.14 -7.74 -7.74
C CYS A 438 -1.81 -7.85 -8.49
N ASN A 439 -1.40 -6.83 -9.25
CA ASN A 439 -0.36 -6.99 -10.27
C ASN A 439 1.09 -6.77 -9.75
N LEU A 440 1.27 -6.18 -8.57
CA LEU A 440 2.59 -6.01 -7.96
C LEU A 440 2.95 -7.22 -7.07
N HIS A 441 3.80 -8.09 -7.59
CA HIS A 441 4.26 -9.31 -6.93
C HIS A 441 5.60 -9.13 -6.20
N ASN A 442 6.00 -10.15 -5.42
CA ASN A 442 7.28 -10.12 -4.73
C ASN A 442 8.43 -10.00 -5.74
N LEU A 443 9.32 -9.03 -5.50
CA LEU A 443 10.54 -8.83 -6.25
C LEU A 443 11.72 -9.08 -5.31
N ILE A 444 12.42 -10.19 -5.56
CA ILE A 444 13.63 -10.57 -4.82
C ILE A 444 14.82 -9.91 -5.51
N ILE A 445 15.61 -9.15 -4.76
CA ILE A 445 16.79 -8.46 -5.27
C ILE A 445 18.02 -8.78 -4.41
N PRO A 446 19.19 -9.05 -5.01
CA PRO A 446 20.42 -9.21 -4.24
C PRO A 446 20.89 -7.83 -3.74
N PRO A 447 21.58 -7.75 -2.58
CA PRO A 447 22.11 -6.50 -2.06
C PRO A 447 22.96 -5.74 -3.10
N SER A 448 23.78 -6.45 -3.89
CA SER A 448 24.61 -5.85 -4.94
C SER A 448 23.81 -5.04 -5.97
N SER A 449 22.53 -5.35 -6.19
CA SER A 449 21.68 -4.59 -7.10
C SER A 449 21.30 -3.19 -6.59
N LEU A 450 21.53 -2.91 -5.30
CA LEU A 450 21.33 -1.59 -4.69
C LEU A 450 22.56 -0.67 -4.85
N GLN A 451 23.70 -1.18 -5.33
CA GLN A 451 24.94 -0.42 -5.44
C GLN A 451 24.86 0.72 -6.45
N ASN A 452 24.15 0.51 -7.56
CA ASN A 452 24.05 1.51 -8.63
C ASN A 452 22.82 2.38 -8.41
N VAL A 453 23.03 3.68 -8.26
CA VAL A 453 22.00 4.70 -8.02
C VAL A 453 22.07 5.74 -9.14
N LEU A 454 20.92 6.05 -9.74
CA LEU A 454 20.78 7.16 -10.67
C LEU A 454 20.13 8.35 -9.97
N VAL A 455 20.73 9.53 -10.08
CA VAL A 455 20.12 10.82 -9.73
C VAL A 455 19.81 11.54 -11.04
N ILE A 456 18.53 11.72 -11.33
CA ILE A 456 18.08 12.56 -12.44
C ILE A 456 17.81 13.95 -11.89
N ARG A 457 18.60 14.93 -12.33
CA ARG A 457 18.50 16.32 -11.90
C ARG A 457 17.94 17.20 -13.00
N SER A 458 17.03 18.09 -12.64
CA SER A 458 16.53 19.12 -13.56
C SER A 458 16.29 20.44 -12.83
N PHE A 459 17.17 21.39 -13.10
CA PHE A 459 17.09 22.78 -12.65
C PHE A 459 17.71 23.71 -13.69
N GLU A 460 17.22 24.94 -13.72
CA GLU A 460 17.85 26.02 -14.50
C GLU A 460 19.31 26.24 -14.05
N ALA A 461 20.13 26.77 -14.95
CA ALA A 461 21.55 26.92 -14.70
C ALA A 461 21.88 27.85 -13.52
N ASP A 462 21.02 28.84 -13.28
CA ASP A 462 21.10 29.85 -12.23
C ASP A 462 20.22 29.54 -11.01
N ASP A 463 19.57 28.37 -10.98
CA ASP A 463 18.74 27.98 -9.85
C ASP A 463 19.59 27.81 -8.58
N PRO A 464 19.27 28.51 -7.47
CA PRO A 464 20.10 28.53 -6.27
C PRO A 464 20.18 27.19 -5.56
N ILE A 465 19.22 26.27 -5.76
CA ILE A 465 19.17 24.98 -5.06
C ILE A 465 19.71 23.81 -5.88
N LYS A 466 20.05 24.04 -7.16
CA LYS A 466 20.50 23.00 -8.12
C LYS A 466 21.59 22.06 -7.57
N TYR A 467 22.56 22.59 -6.84
CA TYR A 467 23.72 21.82 -6.41
C TYR A 467 23.62 21.30 -4.97
N PHE A 468 22.51 21.54 -4.26
CA PHE A 468 22.40 21.20 -2.83
C PHE A 468 22.54 19.69 -2.60
N LEU A 469 21.81 18.86 -3.35
CA LEU A 469 21.90 17.40 -3.23
C LEU A 469 23.28 16.87 -3.63
N GLU A 470 23.82 17.36 -4.75
CA GLU A 470 25.15 16.98 -5.22
C GLU A 470 26.24 17.29 -4.17
N GLN A 471 26.21 18.49 -3.58
CA GLN A 471 27.14 18.89 -2.53
C GLN A 471 27.01 18.01 -1.28
N ALA A 472 25.79 17.67 -0.87
CA ALA A 472 25.55 16.79 0.27
C ALA A 472 26.08 15.36 0.02
N ILE A 473 25.92 14.85 -1.21
CA ILE A 473 26.47 13.55 -1.63
C ILE A 473 28.01 13.59 -1.62
N HIS A 474 28.63 14.60 -2.25
CA HIS A 474 30.09 14.75 -2.30
C HIS A 474 30.70 14.88 -0.91
N SER A 475 30.08 15.66 -0.01
CA SER A 475 30.52 15.80 1.37
C SER A 475 30.60 14.44 2.09
N ARG A 476 29.56 13.60 1.96
CA ARG A 476 29.55 12.25 2.55
C ARG A 476 30.58 11.32 1.91
N LYS A 477 30.73 11.39 0.59
CA LYS A 477 31.72 10.60 -0.15
C LYS A 477 33.13 10.94 0.29
N ASN A 478 33.47 12.23 0.39
CA ASN A 478 34.78 12.71 0.82
C ASN A 478 35.10 12.32 2.27
N ASN A 479 34.08 12.27 3.13
CA ASN A 479 34.21 11.78 4.51
C ASN A 479 34.23 10.24 4.62
N GLY A 480 34.28 9.52 3.50
CA GLY A 480 34.35 8.06 3.47
C GLY A 480 33.06 7.36 3.95
N MET A 481 31.91 8.04 3.90
CA MET A 481 30.61 7.50 4.30
C MET A 481 29.83 6.86 3.16
N LEU A 482 30.32 6.96 1.91
CA LEU A 482 29.73 6.36 0.71
C LEU A 482 30.81 5.58 -0.04
N ARG A 483 31.03 4.31 0.34
CA ARG A 483 32.13 3.46 -0.16
C ARG A 483 31.70 2.42 -1.17
N PHE A 484 30.47 1.93 -1.07
CA PHE A 484 29.91 0.81 -1.82
C PHE A 484 28.91 1.25 -2.89
N LEU A 485 28.45 2.51 -2.84
CA LEU A 485 27.52 3.07 -3.81
C LEU A 485 28.21 3.73 -5.02
N ASN A 486 27.74 3.38 -6.21
CA ASN A 486 28.02 4.04 -7.48
C ASN A 486 26.87 4.98 -7.81
N ILE A 487 27.05 6.27 -7.54
CA ILE A 487 26.03 7.30 -7.77
C ILE A 487 26.35 8.04 -9.06
N ASN A 488 25.43 7.98 -10.02
CA ASN A 488 25.52 8.72 -11.27
C ASN A 488 24.50 9.87 -11.26
N ILE A 489 24.95 11.11 -11.42
CA ILE A 489 24.07 12.29 -11.53
C ILE A 489 24.00 12.69 -13.01
N VAL A 490 22.79 12.73 -13.55
CA VAL A 490 22.52 13.16 -14.93
C VAL A 490 21.63 14.39 -14.92
N ASP A 491 22.03 15.41 -15.67
CA ASP A 491 21.21 16.60 -15.91
C ASP A 491 20.33 16.36 -17.14
N VAL A 492 19.02 16.60 -17.00
CA VAL A 492 18.05 16.47 -18.09
C VAL A 492 17.30 17.80 -18.29
N LYS A 493 16.95 18.11 -19.54
CA LYS A 493 16.33 19.39 -19.94
C LYS A 493 15.02 19.24 -20.71
N SER A 494 14.61 18.01 -21.02
CA SER A 494 13.35 17.73 -21.71
C SER A 494 12.73 16.41 -21.25
N GLU A 495 11.44 16.22 -21.52
CA GLU A 495 10.73 14.96 -21.27
C GLU A 495 11.43 13.76 -21.94
N ASN A 496 11.96 13.94 -23.15
CA ASN A 496 12.66 12.88 -23.88
C ASN A 496 13.96 12.46 -23.19
N GLU A 497 14.78 13.43 -22.74
CA GLU A 497 16.01 13.14 -21.99
C GLU A 497 15.71 12.46 -20.65
N PHE A 498 14.61 12.86 -19.99
CA PHE A 498 14.13 12.21 -18.77
C PHE A 498 13.76 10.73 -19.01
N ILE A 499 12.99 10.46 -20.07
CA ILE A 499 12.61 9.09 -20.45
C ILE A 499 13.83 8.26 -20.83
N GLU A 500 14.76 8.83 -21.60
CA GLU A 500 15.99 8.14 -22.02
C GLU A 500 16.89 7.80 -20.83
N ALA A 501 17.03 8.72 -19.86
CA ALA A 501 17.78 8.46 -18.63
C ALA A 501 17.21 7.27 -17.84
N LEU A 502 15.87 7.17 -17.74
CA LEU A 502 15.21 6.04 -17.10
C LEU A 502 15.40 4.74 -17.88
N ARG A 503 15.24 4.79 -19.22
CA ARG A 503 15.37 3.62 -20.10
C ARG A 503 16.77 3.02 -20.05
N ASN A 504 17.80 3.87 -20.01
CA ASN A 504 19.20 3.43 -20.02
C ASN A 504 19.69 2.93 -18.66
N PHE A 505 18.89 3.07 -17.60
CA PHE A 505 19.27 2.67 -16.25
C PHE A 505 18.82 1.25 -15.91
N THR A 506 19.78 0.40 -15.55
CA THR A 506 19.52 -1.02 -15.20
C THR A 506 19.52 -1.29 -13.69
N GLY A 507 19.92 -0.30 -12.89
CA GLY A 507 19.93 -0.37 -11.43
C GLY A 507 18.52 -0.37 -10.83
N LYS A 508 18.45 -0.27 -9.49
CA LYS A 508 17.17 -0.39 -8.76
C LYS A 508 16.69 0.92 -8.14
N ILE A 509 17.59 1.86 -7.86
CA ILE A 509 17.26 3.09 -7.14
C ILE A 509 17.42 4.28 -8.07
N VAL A 510 16.34 5.02 -8.26
CA VAL A 510 16.34 6.33 -8.92
C VAL A 510 15.97 7.42 -7.92
N ILE A 511 16.73 8.51 -7.93
CA ILE A 511 16.42 9.75 -7.24
C ILE A 511 16.03 10.78 -8.30
N ILE A 512 14.90 11.45 -8.11
CA ILE A 512 14.50 12.58 -8.94
C ILE A 512 14.69 13.85 -8.13
N ASP A 513 15.55 14.75 -8.59
CA ASP A 513 15.92 15.99 -7.93
C ASP A 513 15.58 17.19 -8.83
N CYS A 514 14.43 17.80 -8.58
CA CYS A 514 13.90 18.90 -9.40
C CYS A 514 12.79 19.66 -8.65
N HIS A 515 12.23 20.68 -9.29
CA HIS A 515 10.98 21.27 -8.81
C HIS A 515 9.78 20.37 -9.11
N GLY A 516 8.85 20.30 -8.17
CA GLY A 516 7.56 19.62 -8.33
C GLY A 516 6.40 20.55 -7.99
N ASN A 517 5.25 20.35 -8.64
CA ASN A 517 4.06 21.17 -8.41
C ASN A 517 2.76 20.42 -8.78
N HIS A 518 1.61 20.99 -8.44
CA HIS A 518 0.30 20.41 -8.73
C HIS A 518 -0.77 21.48 -9.00
N GLY A 519 -1.78 21.13 -9.79
CA GLY A 519 -2.87 22.05 -10.14
C GLY A 519 -4.04 22.06 -9.15
N GLY A 520 -3.80 21.73 -7.87
CA GLY A 520 -4.82 21.60 -6.83
C GLY A 520 -5.60 20.28 -6.87
N HIS A 521 -6.81 20.25 -6.29
CA HIS A 521 -7.61 19.03 -6.12
C HIS A 521 -8.32 18.54 -7.39
N LYS A 522 -8.37 19.34 -8.47
CA LYS A 522 -9.02 18.98 -9.76
C LYS A 522 -8.03 18.62 -10.88
N LYS A 523 -6.73 18.89 -10.71
CA LYS A 523 -5.71 18.74 -11.76
C LYS A 523 -4.55 17.87 -11.27
N GLU A 524 -3.75 17.41 -12.21
CA GLU A 524 -2.62 16.50 -11.98
C GLU A 524 -1.42 17.21 -11.35
N ALA A 525 -0.54 16.42 -10.72
CA ALA A 525 0.79 16.85 -10.30
C ALA A 525 1.84 16.54 -11.39
N TRP A 526 2.89 17.34 -11.45
CA TRP A 526 3.95 17.20 -12.47
C TRP A 526 5.34 17.49 -11.88
N LEU A 527 6.36 17.05 -12.61
CA LEU A 527 7.76 17.40 -12.41
C LEU A 527 8.15 18.47 -13.44
N ASN A 528 8.92 19.48 -13.03
CA ASN A 528 9.48 20.45 -13.98
C ASN A 528 10.80 19.88 -14.53
N VAL A 529 10.82 19.58 -15.84
CA VAL A 529 11.99 19.06 -16.55
C VAL A 529 12.40 20.03 -17.64
N GLY A 530 13.42 20.85 -17.40
CA GLY A 530 13.65 22.08 -18.17
C GLY A 530 12.37 22.93 -18.23
N ASP A 531 11.93 23.26 -19.45
CA ASP A 531 10.68 23.98 -19.70
C ASP A 531 9.42 23.09 -19.67
N ASP A 532 9.59 21.76 -19.65
CA ASP A 532 8.49 20.80 -19.74
C ASP A 532 7.82 20.54 -18.38
N LYS A 533 6.48 20.39 -18.42
CA LYS A 533 5.68 19.89 -17.29
C LYS A 533 5.41 18.41 -17.49
N VAL A 534 6.34 17.58 -17.03
CA VAL A 534 6.26 16.13 -17.24
C VAL A 534 5.21 15.52 -16.33
N ASN A 535 4.16 14.97 -16.94
CA ASN A 535 3.17 14.14 -16.26
C ASN A 535 3.54 12.65 -16.40
N VAL A 536 4.05 12.09 -15.31
CA VAL A 536 4.49 10.69 -15.25
C VAL A 536 3.37 9.66 -15.48
N TRP A 537 2.10 10.03 -15.36
CA TRP A 537 0.98 9.13 -15.68
C TRP A 537 0.93 8.75 -17.17
N ASN A 538 1.36 9.67 -18.02
CA ASN A 538 1.36 9.52 -19.47
C ASN A 538 2.58 8.75 -19.99
N LEU A 539 3.52 8.37 -19.11
CA LEU A 539 4.64 7.51 -19.47
C LEU A 539 4.10 6.15 -19.94
N LYS A 540 4.10 5.98 -21.26
CA LYS A 540 3.99 4.68 -21.93
C LYS A 540 5.40 4.09 -21.96
N ALA A 541 5.82 3.50 -20.84
CA ALA A 541 7.11 2.84 -20.79
C ALA A 541 7.03 1.54 -21.59
N ASP A 542 7.74 1.48 -22.70
CA ASP A 542 8.13 0.26 -23.42
C ASP A 542 9.41 -0.36 -22.81
N PHE A 543 9.84 0.16 -21.67
CA PHE A 543 11.06 -0.24 -20.97
C PHE A 543 10.76 -0.57 -19.51
N ARG A 544 11.69 -1.28 -18.88
CA ARG A 544 11.59 -1.66 -17.48
C ARG A 544 11.75 -0.44 -16.57
N ILE A 545 10.70 -0.10 -15.85
CA ILE A 545 10.73 0.95 -14.82
C ILE A 545 11.53 0.47 -13.60
N PRO A 546 12.42 1.29 -13.01
CA PRO A 546 13.08 0.96 -11.75
C PRO A 546 12.09 0.75 -10.60
N PRO A 547 12.31 -0.21 -9.68
CA PRO A 547 11.32 -0.52 -8.66
C PRO A 547 11.33 0.47 -7.47
N ILE A 548 12.39 1.25 -7.29
CA ILE A 548 12.58 2.16 -6.15
C ILE A 548 12.83 3.59 -6.65
N PHE A 549 11.95 4.50 -6.24
CA PHE A 549 12.09 5.94 -6.46
C PHE A 549 12.15 6.71 -5.14
N LEU A 550 13.06 7.67 -5.07
CA LEU A 550 13.11 8.69 -4.01
C LEU A 550 12.91 10.06 -4.64
N LEU A 551 11.92 10.81 -4.19
CA LEU A 551 11.57 12.10 -4.77
C LEU A 551 12.11 13.24 -3.91
N SER A 552 13.19 13.87 -4.39
CA SER A 552 13.78 15.11 -3.88
C SER A 552 13.10 16.31 -4.56
N ALA A 553 11.78 16.41 -4.39
CA ALA A 553 10.98 17.46 -5.02
C ALA A 553 9.72 17.76 -4.19
N CYS A 554 9.30 19.02 -4.17
CA CYS A 554 8.09 19.45 -3.47
C CYS A 554 6.81 18.86 -4.07
N SER A 555 5.80 18.64 -3.23
CA SER A 555 4.42 18.32 -3.63
C SER A 555 4.31 17.17 -4.65
N THR A 556 5.10 16.11 -4.48
CA THR A 556 5.07 14.93 -5.36
C THR A 556 3.96 13.94 -5.01
N HIS A 557 3.39 14.06 -3.80
CA HIS A 557 2.15 13.42 -3.36
C HIS A 557 1.35 14.35 -2.41
N PRO A 558 0.87 15.50 -2.89
CA PRO A 558 0.36 16.58 -2.04
C PRO A 558 -0.94 16.20 -1.33
N ILE A 559 -1.02 16.43 -0.02
CA ILE A 559 -2.20 16.08 0.81
C ILE A 559 -3.45 16.91 0.51
N ASP A 560 -3.27 18.09 -0.08
CA ASP A 560 -4.31 19.01 -0.54
C ASP A 560 -4.57 18.90 -2.06
N GLY A 561 -3.84 18.02 -2.75
CA GLY A 561 -3.97 17.80 -4.19
C GLY A 561 -4.96 16.72 -4.57
N SER A 562 -4.95 16.40 -5.86
CA SER A 562 -5.74 15.32 -6.44
C SER A 562 -5.05 13.96 -6.25
N ASN A 563 -5.76 12.89 -6.63
CA ASN A 563 -5.22 11.53 -6.56
C ASN A 563 -4.26 11.23 -7.72
N THR A 564 -4.17 12.10 -8.71
CA THR A 564 -3.25 12.03 -9.86
C THR A 564 -1.91 12.69 -9.52
N SER A 565 -1.24 12.14 -8.50
CA SER A 565 0.07 12.61 -8.03
C SER A 565 1.24 12.00 -8.81
N VAL A 566 2.43 12.61 -8.74
CA VAL A 566 3.65 12.05 -9.37
C VAL A 566 3.95 10.65 -8.83
N ALA A 567 3.86 10.47 -7.51
CA ALA A 567 4.12 9.18 -6.89
C ALA A 567 3.18 8.08 -7.39
N ASN A 568 1.87 8.39 -7.48
CA ASN A 568 0.89 7.44 -8.00
C ASN A 568 1.12 7.12 -9.47
N GLY A 569 1.56 8.10 -10.28
CA GLY A 569 1.92 7.87 -11.67
C GLY A 569 3.11 6.92 -11.81
N LEU A 570 4.16 7.08 -11.00
CA LEU A 570 5.31 6.15 -10.97
C LEU A 570 4.89 4.73 -10.55
N ILE A 571 4.06 4.60 -9.51
CA ILE A 571 3.52 3.29 -9.10
C ILE A 571 2.70 2.66 -10.23
N SER A 572 1.89 3.47 -10.94
CA SER A 572 1.13 3.02 -12.09
C SER A 572 2.01 2.50 -13.24
N THR A 573 3.26 2.96 -13.32
CA THR A 573 4.26 2.51 -14.29
C THR A 573 5.06 1.30 -13.81
N GLY A 574 4.76 0.76 -12.62
CA GLY A 574 5.33 -0.49 -12.12
C GLY A 574 6.39 -0.30 -11.03
N ALA A 575 6.56 0.91 -10.50
CA ALA A 575 7.40 1.12 -9.32
C ALA A 575 6.76 0.46 -8.09
N HIS A 576 7.56 -0.32 -7.35
CA HIS A 576 7.12 -0.96 -6.11
C HIS A 576 7.20 -0.03 -4.91
N SER A 577 8.13 0.92 -4.90
CA SER A 577 8.38 1.81 -3.78
C SER A 577 8.63 3.22 -4.26
N VAL A 578 7.84 4.17 -3.75
CA VAL A 578 8.09 5.60 -3.97
C VAL A 578 8.10 6.31 -2.63
N LEU A 579 9.20 6.99 -2.31
CA LEU A 579 9.26 7.92 -1.19
C LEU A 579 8.95 9.32 -1.71
N ALA A 580 7.79 9.86 -1.33
CA ALA A 580 7.24 11.09 -1.90
C ALA A 580 6.89 12.11 -0.82
N THR A 581 6.67 13.37 -1.23
CA THR A 581 6.43 14.50 -0.33
C THR A 581 4.95 14.88 -0.27
N LEU A 582 4.42 14.86 0.95
CA LEU A 582 3.06 15.24 1.35
C LEU A 582 2.88 16.75 1.45
N LEU A 583 3.93 17.42 1.91
CA LEU A 583 4.00 18.83 2.20
C LEU A 583 5.24 19.43 1.52
N PRO A 584 5.28 20.75 1.33
CA PRO A 584 6.50 21.44 0.91
C PRO A 584 7.68 21.08 1.81
N ILE A 585 8.86 20.95 1.19
CA ILE A 585 10.11 20.59 1.85
C ILE A 585 11.16 21.65 1.53
N SER A 586 12.09 21.86 2.45
CA SER A 586 13.24 22.73 2.21
C SER A 586 14.32 21.98 1.42
N ALA A 587 14.98 22.65 0.47
CA ALA A 587 15.97 22.02 -0.41
C ALA A 587 17.19 21.50 0.35
N ASP A 588 17.67 22.24 1.35
CA ASP A 588 18.76 21.84 2.23
C ASP A 588 18.40 20.60 3.05
N HIS A 589 17.21 20.60 3.66
CA HIS A 589 16.69 19.47 4.42
C HIS A 589 16.53 18.23 3.53
N SER A 590 16.00 18.39 2.32
CA SER A 590 15.85 17.30 1.35
C SER A 590 17.20 16.73 0.92
N ALA A 591 18.17 17.58 0.59
CA ALA A 591 19.53 17.16 0.25
C ALA A 591 20.20 16.38 1.39
N ILE A 592 20.05 16.84 2.63
CA ILE A 592 20.55 16.13 3.82
C ILE A 592 19.83 14.79 3.98
N PHE A 593 18.50 14.78 3.87
CA PHE A 593 17.69 13.57 4.00
C PHE A 593 18.10 12.50 2.98
N ILE A 594 18.17 12.84 1.69
CA ILE A 594 18.52 11.90 0.62
C ILE A 594 19.98 11.46 0.71
N SER A 595 20.92 12.37 1.00
CA SER A 595 22.32 11.99 1.20
C SER A 595 22.51 11.04 2.39
N LYS A 596 21.74 11.24 3.48
CA LYS A 596 21.71 10.31 4.63
C LYS A 596 21.07 8.98 4.27
N PHE A 597 19.98 9.02 3.49
CA PHE A 597 19.36 7.81 2.97
C PHE A 597 20.41 6.97 2.21
N LEU A 598 21.18 7.58 1.31
CA LEU A 598 22.25 6.92 0.57
C LEU A 598 23.34 6.36 1.50
N HIS A 599 23.77 7.13 2.50
CA HIS A 599 24.73 6.64 3.51
C HIS A 599 24.20 5.40 4.24
N TRP A 600 22.91 5.35 4.54
CA TRP A 600 22.34 4.16 5.19
C TRP A 600 22.22 2.96 4.28
N ILE A 601 21.95 3.15 2.99
CA ILE A 601 22.05 2.06 2.01
C ILE A 601 23.50 1.58 1.92
N ASP A 602 24.47 2.49 1.88
CA ASP A 602 25.90 2.15 1.88
C ASP A 602 26.29 1.34 3.12
N PHE A 603 25.84 1.76 4.29
CA PHE A 603 26.03 1.05 5.56
C PHE A 603 25.39 -0.34 5.53
N TYR A 604 24.17 -0.47 5.01
CA TYR A 604 23.50 -1.76 4.85
C TYR A 604 24.29 -2.71 3.92
N LEU A 605 24.92 -2.18 2.88
CA LEU A 605 25.79 -2.96 1.98
C LEU A 605 27.13 -3.35 2.63
N ALA A 606 27.58 -2.58 3.63
CA ALA A 606 28.85 -2.78 4.32
C ALA A 606 28.80 -3.84 5.42
N ILE A 607 27.63 -4.05 6.05
CA ILE A 607 27.48 -4.98 7.17
C ILE A 607 27.63 -6.43 6.66
N ASP A 608 28.40 -7.21 7.41
CA ASP A 608 28.71 -8.61 7.10
C ASP A 608 27.45 -9.48 6.94
N LYS A 609 27.46 -10.35 5.91
CA LYS A 609 26.36 -11.23 5.53
C LYS A 609 25.94 -12.18 6.65
N GLU A 610 26.87 -12.53 7.55
CA GLU A 610 26.60 -13.41 8.69
C GLU A 610 25.75 -12.75 9.80
N LYS A 611 25.67 -11.41 9.82
CA LYS A 611 24.93 -10.66 10.86
C LYS A 611 23.53 -10.23 10.43
N HIS A 612 23.18 -10.40 9.16
CA HIS A 612 21.83 -10.12 8.67
C HIS A 612 20.92 -11.34 8.78
N SER A 613 19.63 -11.07 8.97
CA SER A 613 18.60 -12.06 8.64
C SER A 613 18.78 -12.51 7.19
N THR A 614 18.39 -13.75 6.89
CA THR A 614 18.51 -14.34 5.55
C THR A 614 17.87 -13.46 4.45
N PHE A 615 16.95 -12.58 4.82
CA PHE A 615 16.37 -11.53 3.98
C PHE A 615 15.97 -10.29 4.80
N THR A 616 15.76 -9.14 4.16
CA THR A 616 15.22 -7.90 4.73
C THR A 616 14.19 -7.29 3.76
N LEU A 617 13.11 -6.71 4.26
CA LEU A 617 12.17 -5.99 3.41
C LEU A 617 12.64 -4.55 3.18
N TRP A 618 12.44 -4.03 1.96
CA TRP A 618 12.78 -2.64 1.65
C TRP A 618 12.06 -1.64 2.56
N ARG A 619 10.79 -1.92 2.91
CA ARG A 619 10.03 -1.12 3.89
C ARG A 619 10.75 -0.98 5.23
N ASP A 620 11.36 -2.05 5.72
CA ASP A 620 11.99 -2.03 7.04
C ASP A 620 13.25 -1.14 7.01
N ILE A 621 14.02 -1.20 5.91
CA ILE A 621 15.16 -0.30 5.66
C ILE A 621 14.70 1.17 5.66
N VAL A 622 13.65 1.50 4.91
CA VAL A 622 13.12 2.87 4.85
C VAL A 622 12.61 3.32 6.22
N SER A 623 11.94 2.44 6.96
CA SER A 623 11.40 2.77 8.29
C SER A 623 12.50 3.11 9.30
N ASP A 624 13.62 2.38 9.27
CA ASP A 624 14.77 2.67 10.14
C ASP A 624 15.44 3.99 9.78
N ILE A 625 15.56 4.29 8.48
CA ILE A 625 16.08 5.59 8.02
C ILE A 625 15.15 6.72 8.48
N MET A 626 13.82 6.58 8.30
CA MET A 626 12.83 7.56 8.75
C MET A 626 12.92 7.81 10.26
N ARG A 627 13.07 6.76 11.08
CA ARG A 627 13.29 6.91 12.53
C ARG A 627 14.57 7.67 12.85
N SER A 628 15.67 7.35 12.18
CA SER A 628 16.93 8.06 12.41
C SER A 628 16.87 9.52 11.99
N MET A 629 16.16 9.84 10.90
CA MET A 629 15.99 11.23 10.45
C MET A 629 15.08 12.00 11.42
N TYR A 630 14.01 11.36 11.89
CA TYR A 630 13.12 11.94 12.89
C TYR A 630 13.84 12.26 14.21
N VAL A 631 14.71 11.36 14.70
CA VAL A 631 15.55 11.64 15.87
C VAL A 631 16.44 12.86 15.61
N GLN A 632 17.04 12.96 14.43
CA GLN A 632 17.86 14.11 14.11
C GLN A 632 17.05 15.42 14.07
N ASP A 633 15.84 15.43 13.52
CA ASP A 633 14.97 16.60 13.53
C ASP A 633 14.70 17.11 14.95
N ILE A 634 14.49 16.18 15.87
CA ILE A 634 14.32 16.47 17.29
C ILE A 634 15.61 17.07 17.84
N LEU A 635 16.75 16.40 17.68
CA LEU A 635 18.03 16.87 18.23
C LEU A 635 18.44 18.25 17.69
N ASN A 636 18.29 18.48 16.39
CA ASN A 636 18.52 19.77 15.75
C ASN A 636 17.69 20.89 16.42
N TYR A 637 16.42 20.61 16.76
CA TYR A 637 15.61 21.59 17.46
C TYR A 637 16.16 21.88 18.87
N PHE A 638 16.55 20.85 19.63
CA PHE A 638 17.06 21.03 20.98
C PHE A 638 18.41 21.77 20.99
N GLU A 639 19.25 21.52 20.00
CA GLU A 639 20.52 22.23 19.79
C GLU A 639 20.30 23.70 19.44
N ILE A 640 19.40 24.02 18.49
CA ILE A 640 19.04 25.41 18.14
C ILE A 640 18.46 26.17 19.35
N LYS A 641 17.77 25.47 20.25
CA LYS A 641 17.24 26.04 21.50
C LYS A 641 18.27 26.11 22.63
N ASN A 642 19.52 25.72 22.38
CA ASN A 642 20.60 25.64 23.35
C ASN A 642 20.24 24.79 24.58
N LEU A 643 19.39 23.76 24.38
CA LEU A 643 19.03 22.81 25.43
C LEU A 643 20.05 21.68 25.54
N ILE A 644 20.78 21.41 24.46
CA ILE A 644 21.92 20.50 24.39
C ILE A 644 23.00 21.13 23.51
N ASN A 645 24.25 20.68 23.63
CA ASN A 645 25.34 21.06 22.73
C ASN A 645 25.57 20.03 21.62
N GLU A 646 26.41 20.37 20.64
CA GLU A 646 26.72 19.53 19.47
C GLU A 646 27.25 18.14 19.87
N ASN A 647 28.16 18.04 20.84
CA ASN A 647 28.70 16.75 21.28
C ASN A 647 27.60 15.86 21.89
N GLN A 648 26.75 16.43 22.74
CA GLN A 648 25.60 15.72 23.30
C GLN A 648 24.63 15.27 22.20
N SER A 649 24.37 16.13 21.21
CA SER A 649 23.53 15.84 20.05
C SER A 649 24.07 14.63 19.27
N GLN A 650 25.37 14.61 18.94
CA GLN A 650 26.02 13.50 18.24
C GLN A 650 26.00 12.20 19.07
N ASP A 651 26.30 12.25 20.36
CA ASP A 651 26.29 11.08 21.24
C ASP A 651 24.91 10.44 21.33
N ILE A 652 23.86 11.25 21.45
CA ILE A 652 22.47 10.76 21.47
C ILE A 652 22.10 10.17 20.11
N LEU A 653 22.48 10.82 19.00
CA LEU A 653 22.19 10.35 17.65
C LEU A 653 22.84 8.99 17.37
N ILE A 654 24.11 8.79 17.76
CA ILE A 654 24.81 7.51 17.61
C ILE A 654 24.11 6.41 18.42
N LYS A 655 23.80 6.67 19.69
CA LYS A 655 23.05 5.72 20.54
C LYS A 655 21.70 5.36 19.94
N ALA A 656 20.98 6.34 19.40
CA ALA A 656 19.70 6.13 18.74
C ALA A 656 19.85 5.21 17.52
N GLN A 657 20.84 5.48 16.66
CA GLN A 657 21.10 4.71 15.44
C GLN A 657 21.47 3.25 15.75
N ILE A 658 22.28 3.00 16.78
CA ILE A 658 22.59 1.64 17.25
C ILE A 658 21.31 0.93 17.68
N ASN A 659 20.49 1.56 18.53
CA ASN A 659 19.25 0.96 19.03
C ASN A 659 18.22 0.70 17.91
N ILE A 660 18.10 1.61 16.95
CA ILE A 660 17.15 1.51 15.84
C ILE A 660 17.61 0.46 14.83
N MET A 661 18.85 0.56 14.35
CA MET A 661 19.29 -0.15 13.15
C MET A 661 19.99 -1.47 13.46
N TYR A 662 20.81 -1.51 14.52
CA TYR A 662 21.60 -2.69 14.89
C TYR A 662 20.84 -3.58 15.86
N ASP A 663 20.41 -3.04 17.00
CA ASP A 663 19.72 -3.82 18.04
C ASP A 663 18.25 -4.11 17.71
N LYS A 664 17.65 -3.35 16.77
CA LYS A 664 16.21 -3.37 16.46
C LYS A 664 15.35 -3.25 17.73
N ASN A 665 15.77 -2.41 18.67
CA ASN A 665 15.17 -2.31 20.00
C ASN A 665 13.76 -1.68 19.89
N PRO A 666 12.67 -2.39 20.29
CA PRO A 666 11.32 -1.86 20.21
C PRO A 666 11.10 -0.61 21.08
N ASN A 667 11.94 -0.40 22.10
CA ASN A 667 11.87 0.73 23.03
C ASN A 667 12.88 1.85 22.69
N TRP A 668 13.41 1.89 21.46
CA TRP A 668 14.43 2.86 21.04
C TRP A 668 14.04 4.31 21.35
N PHE A 669 12.77 4.68 21.19
CA PHE A 669 12.32 6.06 21.40
C PHE A 669 12.37 6.45 22.88
N GLU A 670 11.98 5.55 23.77
CA GLU A 670 12.04 5.80 25.21
C GLU A 670 13.49 5.99 25.66
N ILE A 671 14.42 5.19 25.13
CA ILE A 671 15.86 5.33 25.39
C ILE A 671 16.34 6.71 24.93
N VAL A 672 16.01 7.11 23.70
CA VAL A 672 16.38 8.43 23.16
C VAL A 672 15.82 9.56 24.03
N PHE A 673 14.54 9.49 24.41
CA PHE A 673 13.91 10.53 25.22
C PHE A 673 14.47 10.63 26.64
N ARG A 674 14.81 9.49 27.26
CA ARG A 674 15.46 9.48 28.57
C ARG A 674 16.86 10.10 28.49
N THR A 675 17.66 9.72 27.49
CA THR A 675 19.00 10.32 27.30
C THR A 675 18.90 11.82 26.98
N LEU A 676 17.90 12.24 26.20
CA LEU A 676 17.67 13.65 25.91
C LEU A 676 17.20 14.44 27.15
N ALA A 677 16.36 13.86 28.00
CA ALA A 677 15.95 14.46 29.27
C ALA A 677 17.15 14.68 30.20
N GLU A 678 18.01 13.67 30.34
CA GLU A 678 19.25 13.75 31.11
C GLU A 678 20.20 14.83 30.55
N ALA A 679 20.45 14.83 29.23
CA ALA A 679 21.36 15.77 28.60
C ALA A 679 20.86 17.23 28.68
N SER A 680 19.55 17.44 28.62
CA SER A 680 18.94 18.78 28.69
C SER A 680 18.65 19.26 30.11
N GLY A 681 18.86 18.42 31.13
CA GLY A 681 18.54 18.73 32.52
C GLY A 681 17.05 18.92 32.80
N LYS A 682 16.17 18.45 31.90
CA LYS A 682 14.71 18.55 32.04
C LYS A 682 14.11 17.29 32.63
N LYS A 683 13.00 17.43 33.36
CA LYS A 683 12.18 16.27 33.73
C LYS A 683 11.56 15.65 32.47
N TYR A 684 11.38 14.34 32.48
CA TYR A 684 10.84 13.60 31.34
C TYR A 684 9.47 14.13 30.90
N GLU A 685 8.57 14.44 31.84
CA GLU A 685 7.22 14.95 31.54
C GLU A 685 7.24 16.35 30.92
N GLU A 686 8.15 17.21 31.38
CA GLU A 686 8.36 18.54 30.81
C GLU A 686 8.89 18.46 29.38
N LEU A 687 9.82 17.52 29.15
CA LEU A 687 10.37 17.25 27.82
C LEU A 687 9.31 16.71 26.85
N VAL A 688 8.46 15.77 27.30
CA VAL A 688 7.34 15.26 26.49
C VAL A 688 6.37 16.38 26.13
N THR A 689 6.05 17.27 27.07
CA THR A 689 5.17 18.41 26.82
C THR A 689 5.77 19.36 25.77
N LEU A 690 7.07 19.65 25.88
CA LEU A 690 7.80 20.46 24.91
C LEU A 690 7.81 19.81 23.52
N PHE A 691 8.07 18.51 23.47
CA PHE A 691 8.07 17.73 22.23
C PHE A 691 6.71 17.80 21.53
N ILE A 692 5.60 17.51 22.24
CA ILE A 692 4.24 17.59 21.66
C ILE A 692 3.94 18.99 21.14
N ARG A 693 4.39 20.03 21.85
CA ARG A 693 4.12 21.42 21.51
C ARG A 693 4.92 21.92 20.30
N GLU A 694 6.15 21.46 20.10
CA GLU A 694 7.09 22.13 19.18
C GLU A 694 7.84 21.21 18.21
N CYS A 695 7.90 19.90 18.46
CA CYS A 695 8.79 18.99 17.73
C CYS A 695 8.11 17.77 17.12
N ARG A 696 6.92 17.40 17.61
CA ARG A 696 6.25 16.15 17.26
C ARG A 696 5.99 16.02 15.76
N PHE A 697 5.56 17.08 15.10
CA PHE A 697 5.46 17.18 13.65
C PHE A 697 6.76 17.79 13.11
N SER A 698 7.54 16.99 12.38
CA SER A 698 8.86 17.36 11.86
C SER A 698 8.93 17.23 10.34
N ASP A 699 10.00 17.75 9.75
CA ASP A 699 10.22 17.75 8.30
C ASP A 699 10.31 16.32 7.73
N THR A 700 10.88 15.36 8.48
CA THR A 700 10.84 13.93 8.13
C THR A 700 9.41 13.42 7.88
N MET A 701 8.42 13.94 8.60
CA MET A 701 7.01 13.56 8.44
C MET A 701 6.33 14.15 7.20
N HIS A 702 7.02 15.04 6.47
CA HIS A 702 6.57 15.49 5.17
C HIS A 702 6.74 14.39 4.11
N TYR A 703 7.50 13.34 4.38
CA TYR A 703 7.64 12.19 3.49
C TYR A 703 6.64 11.07 3.81
N SER A 704 6.19 10.39 2.76
CA SER A 704 5.32 9.21 2.83
C SER A 704 5.90 8.09 1.98
N HIS A 705 5.92 6.87 2.52
CA HIS A 705 6.41 5.68 1.83
C HIS A 705 5.23 4.97 1.13
N LEU A 706 5.16 5.11 -0.18
CA LEU A 706 4.04 4.68 -1.01
C LEU A 706 4.34 3.41 -1.81
N GLY A 707 3.29 2.67 -2.15
CA GLY A 707 3.33 1.48 -3.02
C GLY A 707 3.32 0.16 -2.24
N ARG A 708 4.05 -0.81 -2.78
CA ARG A 708 4.27 -2.15 -2.21
C ARG A 708 5.75 -2.41 -1.87
N PRO A 709 6.41 -1.58 -1.04
CA PRO A 709 7.78 -1.85 -0.59
C PRO A 709 7.88 -3.10 0.29
N ASP A 710 6.76 -3.59 0.80
CA ASP A 710 6.67 -4.90 1.46
C ASP A 710 6.91 -6.06 0.48
N LYS A 711 6.66 -5.87 -0.82
CA LYS A 711 6.95 -6.85 -1.87
C LYS A 711 8.40 -6.81 -2.36
N LEU A 712 9.20 -5.82 -1.95
CA LEU A 712 10.64 -5.76 -2.27
C LEU A 712 11.45 -6.46 -1.18
N ILE A 713 12.05 -7.59 -1.55
CA ILE A 713 12.80 -8.45 -0.62
C ILE A 713 14.27 -8.41 -1.00
N VAL A 714 15.10 -7.83 -0.12
CA VAL A 714 16.56 -7.88 -0.24
C VAL A 714 17.05 -9.18 0.37
N MET A 715 17.66 -10.06 -0.42
CA MET A 715 18.05 -11.41 0.01
C MET A 715 19.48 -11.72 -0.41
N ASN A 716 20.27 -12.28 0.52
CA ASN A 716 21.71 -12.55 0.36
C ASN A 716 22.04 -13.73 -0.56
#